data_AF-A0A8S2A8P3-F1
#
_entry.id   AF-A0A8S2A8P3-F1
#
_cell.length_a   1.000
_cell.length_b   1.000
_cell.length_c   1.000
_cell.angle_alpha   90.00
_cell.angle_beta   90.00
_cell.angle_gamma   90.00
#
_symmetry.space_group_name_H-M   'P 1'
#
loop_
_entity.id
_entity.type
_entity.pdbx_description
1 polymer ?
#
loop_
_entity_poly.entity_id
_entity_poly.type
_entity_poly.pdbx_seq_one_letter_code
_entity_poly.pdbx_strand_id
1 'polypeptide(L)'
;MKFKLLILLYDVGFAHNRLGVGKRTNEARGLELNGYSPCVIYPSSPFISSTRTRLGISPVMLIAGNALNCLFIDSSGFQRYLGFGLANFNGVTVKSYKQEGFVIDERGKLKRFSRKKLSRKRCGSLRGRGWKYGSGFVDGIFPVLSPIAQKILSFIQKETDPDKVADVLGALPSTHASWDDLINVSVQLRLNKKWDSIILVCEWILRRGSFQPDVICFNLLIDAYGQKFRYKEAESLYVQLLESRCVPTEDTYALLIKAYCMAGLIEKAEAVLIEMQNHHVSPSVTVYNAYIEGLMKRKGNTEQAIDVFQRMKHDRCKPTTETYNLMINLYGKASKSYMSWKLFCEMRSHQCKPNICTYTALVNAFAREGLCEKAEEIFEQLQEDGLEPDVYVYNALMEAYSRAGYPYGAAEIFSLMQHMGCEPDRASYNIMVDAYGRAGLHSDAEAVFEEMKRLGISPTMKSHMLLLSAYSRARDVTKCEAIVKEMSENGVEPDTFVLNSMLNLYGRLGQFTKMEKILAEMENGPCTADISTYNILINIYGKAGFLERIEELFVELKERNFKPDVVTWTSRIGAYSRKKLYVKCLEIFEEMIDSGCAPDGGTAKVLLSACSSEDQVEQVTSVLRTMHKDLEKMACRLLWASRVASHLRISVSQRGFSSVVLKDLKYADSHEWVKIDGNKATFGITDHAQDHLGDVVYVELPDVGHSVSQGKSFGAVESVKATSDINSPVSGTVVEVNEELTESPGLVNSSPYEQGWIIKVELSDAGEAEKLMDSDKYSKFCEEEDAKH
;
A
#
# COMPACT_ATOMS: atom_id res chain seq x y z
N MET A 1 -38.02 -22.47 56.67
CA MET A 1 -37.88 -22.25 58.13
C MET A 1 -37.47 -20.81 58.41
N LYS A 2 -37.53 -20.33 59.66
CA LYS A 2 -37.39 -18.90 60.01
C LYS A 2 -35.96 -18.36 59.78
N PHE A 3 -35.87 -17.09 59.37
CA PHE A 3 -34.65 -16.28 59.47
C PHE A 3 -34.19 -16.13 60.92
N LYS A 4 -32.88 -16.01 61.13
CA LYS A 4 -32.33 -15.14 62.17
C LYS A 4 -31.03 -14.51 61.69
N LEU A 5 -31.03 -13.18 61.59
CA LEU A 5 -29.83 -12.39 61.35
C LEU A 5 -29.11 -12.20 62.70
N LEU A 6 -27.78 -12.26 62.70
CA LEU A 6 -26.97 -11.70 63.79
C LEU A 6 -25.74 -11.02 63.20
N ILE A 7 -25.56 -9.74 63.53
CA ILE A 7 -24.38 -8.96 63.18
C ILE A 7 -23.56 -8.81 64.47
N LEU A 8 -22.26 -9.09 64.41
CA LEU A 8 -21.30 -8.61 65.40
C LEU A 8 -20.02 -8.13 64.71
N LEU A 9 -19.49 -7.03 65.22
CA LEU A 9 -18.26 -6.37 64.80
C LEU A 9 -17.11 -6.84 65.69
N TYR A 10 -15.93 -7.08 65.11
CA TYR A 10 -14.60 -6.90 65.72
C TYR A 10 -13.63 -6.64 64.54
N ASP A 11 -12.89 -5.55 64.40
CA ASP A 11 -12.15 -4.66 65.33
C ASP A 11 -10.69 -5.10 65.58
N VAL A 12 -9.81 -4.14 65.88
CA VAL A 12 -8.37 -4.19 65.61
C VAL A 12 -7.57 -4.99 66.66
N GLY A 13 -6.81 -5.99 66.21
CA GLY A 13 -5.95 -6.84 67.04
C GLY A 13 -4.46 -6.50 66.92
N PHE A 14 -3.80 -6.32 68.07
CA PHE A 14 -2.40 -5.89 68.20
C PHE A 14 -1.34 -6.91 67.72
N ALA A 15 -0.13 -6.42 67.43
CA ALA A 15 1.04 -7.23 67.11
C ALA A 15 1.66 -7.92 68.33
N HIS A 16 2.47 -8.95 68.09
CA HIS A 16 3.42 -9.48 69.08
C HIS A 16 4.81 -9.75 68.50
N ASN A 17 5.82 -9.56 69.34
CA ASN A 17 7.21 -9.35 68.95
C ASN A 17 7.96 -10.63 68.56
N ARG A 18 9.03 -10.49 67.75
CA ARG A 18 10.42 -10.59 68.25
C ARG A 18 11.51 -10.17 67.25
N LEU A 19 12.38 -9.29 67.75
CA LEU A 19 13.82 -9.16 67.48
C LEU A 19 14.31 -8.79 66.06
N GLY A 20 14.83 -7.57 65.94
CA GLY A 20 15.68 -7.08 64.85
C GLY A 20 16.28 -5.73 65.23
N VAL A 21 17.55 -5.69 65.67
CA VAL A 21 18.16 -4.48 66.26
C VAL A 21 18.87 -3.64 65.18
N GLY A 22 18.51 -2.37 65.06
CA GLY A 22 19.17 -1.41 64.16
C GLY A 22 18.88 0.05 64.56
N LYS A 23 19.91 0.80 64.97
CA LYS A 23 19.79 2.19 65.48
C LYS A 23 19.83 3.21 64.33
N ARG A 24 18.95 4.24 64.35
CA ARG A 24 19.31 5.68 64.53
C ARG A 24 18.15 6.66 64.24
N THR A 25 18.04 7.65 65.14
CA THR A 25 17.82 9.12 64.96
C THR A 25 17.73 9.68 63.52
N ASN A 26 16.98 10.75 63.18
CA ASN A 26 16.34 11.80 64.04
C ASN A 26 15.23 12.63 63.32
N GLU A 27 14.55 13.49 64.09
CA GLU A 27 13.91 14.79 63.70
C GLU A 27 12.59 14.83 62.87
N ALA A 28 11.99 16.04 62.78
CA ALA A 28 10.54 16.28 62.56
C ALA A 28 10.18 17.72 62.06
N ARG A 29 8.86 18.03 61.95
CA ARG A 29 8.17 19.25 61.38
C ARG A 29 7.97 19.18 59.85
N GLY A 30 6.94 19.75 59.18
CA GLY A 30 5.67 20.46 59.53
C GLY A 30 4.77 20.51 58.24
N LEU A 31 3.43 20.58 58.27
CA LEU A 31 2.57 21.79 58.27
C LEU A 31 3.00 22.85 57.21
N GLU A 32 2.23 23.38 56.23
CA GLU A 32 0.77 23.63 55.95
C GLU A 32 0.56 23.98 54.42
N LEU A 33 -0.57 24.32 53.72
CA LEU A 33 -2.03 24.55 53.95
C LEU A 33 -2.89 24.51 52.61
N ASN A 34 -4.23 24.64 52.73
CA ASN A 34 -5.41 24.87 51.81
C ASN A 34 -5.34 25.41 50.33
N GLY A 35 -6.41 25.14 49.53
CA GLY A 35 -6.85 25.97 48.37
C GLY A 35 -8.08 25.50 47.49
N TYR A 36 -9.13 26.35 47.37
CA TYR A 36 -10.40 26.39 46.56
C TYR A 36 -10.44 25.72 45.13
N SER A 37 -11.52 25.11 44.55
CA SER A 37 -12.99 25.40 44.34
C SER A 37 -13.32 26.42 43.20
N PRO A 38 -14.51 26.44 42.49
CA PRO A 38 -15.61 25.45 42.24
C PRO A 38 -16.27 25.50 40.78
N CYS A 39 -17.56 25.05 40.61
CA CYS A 39 -18.60 25.33 39.54
C CYS A 39 -18.76 24.39 38.29
N VAL A 40 -19.94 24.14 37.62
CA VAL A 40 -21.41 24.41 37.85
C VAL A 40 -22.38 23.55 36.94
N ILE A 41 -23.40 22.85 37.53
CA ILE A 41 -24.88 22.71 37.21
C ILE A 41 -25.36 22.36 35.75
N TYR A 42 -25.96 21.18 35.41
CA TYR A 42 -27.37 20.61 35.54
C TYR A 42 -28.40 21.00 34.41
N PRO A 43 -29.66 20.45 34.30
CA PRO A 43 -30.31 19.14 34.66
C PRO A 43 -31.14 18.50 33.47
N SER A 44 -31.85 17.36 33.56
CA SER A 44 -33.21 17.16 34.16
C SER A 44 -33.86 15.78 33.82
N SER A 45 -35.07 15.49 34.35
CA SER A 45 -35.77 14.16 34.31
C SER A 45 -37.33 14.29 34.32
N PRO A 46 -38.11 13.19 34.22
CA PRO A 46 -39.00 12.78 35.33
C PRO A 46 -39.07 11.23 35.57
N PHE A 47 -39.08 10.68 36.80
CA PHE A 47 -40.15 10.60 37.86
C PHE A 47 -41.35 9.70 37.49
N ILE A 48 -41.75 8.70 38.31
CA ILE A 48 -42.59 8.71 39.56
C ILE A 48 -42.50 7.30 40.25
N SER A 49 -42.75 7.01 41.54
CA SER A 49 -42.54 7.68 42.86
C SER A 49 -42.88 6.70 44.03
N SER A 50 -42.81 7.17 45.29
CA SER A 50 -43.17 6.48 46.56
C SER A 50 -42.15 5.43 47.10
N THR A 51 -41.81 5.34 48.39
CA THR A 51 -42.07 6.22 49.55
C THR A 51 -40.85 6.25 50.50
N ARG A 52 -40.64 7.34 51.26
CA ARG A 52 -39.41 7.57 52.07
C ARG A 52 -39.50 7.05 53.52
N THR A 53 -38.44 6.38 53.98
CA THR A 53 -37.83 6.69 55.29
C THR A 53 -36.30 6.53 55.22
N ARG A 54 -35.56 7.10 56.19
CA ARG A 54 -34.11 7.35 56.09
C ARG A 54 -33.24 6.15 56.51
N LEU A 55 -32.35 5.69 55.63
CA LEU A 55 -30.91 5.46 55.90
C LEU A 55 -30.21 5.13 54.57
N GLY A 56 -29.01 5.69 54.35
CA GLY A 56 -28.33 5.64 53.05
C GLY A 56 -27.46 4.41 52.85
N ILE A 57 -28.01 3.35 52.25
CA ILE A 57 -27.25 2.23 51.68
C ILE A 57 -27.79 1.97 50.27
N SER A 58 -26.91 1.99 49.26
CA SER A 58 -27.29 1.70 47.87
C SER A 58 -27.49 0.18 47.67
N PRO A 59 -28.46 -0.29 46.84
CA PRO A 59 -28.69 -1.71 46.66
C PRO A 59 -27.53 -2.41 45.96
N VAL A 60 -26.99 -3.47 46.56
CA VAL A 60 -26.13 -4.43 45.85
C VAL A 60 -27.03 -5.30 44.96
N MET A 61 -26.79 -5.29 43.65
CA MET A 61 -27.60 -6.01 42.67
C MET A 61 -27.37 -7.53 42.76
N LEU A 62 -28.20 -8.22 43.55
CA LEU A 62 -28.17 -9.67 43.70
C LEU A 62 -28.82 -10.39 42.50
N ILE A 63 -27.99 -10.81 41.55
CA ILE A 63 -28.43 -11.65 40.42
C ILE A 63 -28.51 -13.12 40.89
N ALA A 64 -29.73 -13.58 41.21
CA ALA A 64 -30.00 -14.97 41.56
C ALA A 64 -30.39 -15.79 40.31
N GLY A 65 -29.41 -16.48 39.70
CA GLY A 65 -29.66 -17.42 38.61
C GLY A 65 -29.90 -18.84 39.14
N ASN A 66 -31.02 -19.46 38.78
CA ASN A 66 -31.38 -20.82 39.23
C ASN A 66 -30.58 -21.94 38.53
N ALA A 67 -29.27 -22.02 38.80
CA ALA A 67 -28.43 -23.19 38.56
C ALA A 67 -27.18 -23.19 39.45
N LEU A 68 -27.27 -23.88 40.60
CA LEU A 68 -26.24 -24.11 41.64
C LEU A 68 -26.02 -22.97 42.66
N ASN A 69 -25.76 -23.38 43.91
CA ASN A 69 -25.70 -22.51 45.10
C ASN A 69 -24.44 -21.64 45.16
N CYS A 70 -24.39 -20.51 44.46
CA CYS A 70 -23.31 -19.52 44.57
C CYS A 70 -23.85 -18.09 44.67
N LEU A 71 -23.58 -17.43 45.81
CA LEU A 71 -23.73 -15.98 45.95
C LEU A 71 -22.46 -15.29 45.44
N PHE A 72 -22.63 -14.34 44.53
CA PHE A 72 -21.56 -13.46 44.06
C PHE A 72 -21.70 -12.08 44.70
N ILE A 73 -20.58 -11.54 45.18
CA ILE A 73 -20.47 -10.16 45.65
C ILE A 73 -19.38 -9.50 44.78
N ASP A 74 -19.73 -8.42 44.10
CA ASP A 74 -18.75 -7.64 43.33
C ASP A 74 -18.22 -6.47 44.17
N SER A 75 -16.92 -6.22 44.11
CA SER A 75 -16.23 -5.22 44.95
C SER A 75 -15.93 -3.91 44.21
N SER A 76 -16.48 -3.71 43.01
CA SER A 76 -16.25 -2.54 42.16
C SER A 76 -16.62 -1.20 42.80
N GLY A 77 -17.52 -1.19 43.78
CA GLY A 77 -17.94 0.02 44.49
C GLY A 77 -16.89 0.67 45.40
N PHE A 78 -15.81 -0.03 45.77
CA PHE A 78 -14.90 0.45 46.83
C PHE A 78 -13.68 1.27 46.37
N GLN A 79 -13.45 1.40 45.06
CA GLN A 79 -12.24 2.05 44.51
C GLN A 79 -12.42 3.54 44.13
N ARG A 80 -13.57 4.17 44.41
CA ARG A 80 -13.87 5.57 44.05
C ARG A 80 -13.60 6.62 45.16
N TYR A 81 -13.11 6.21 46.33
CA TYR A 81 -12.75 7.12 47.42
C TYR A 81 -11.34 6.85 47.96
N LEU A 82 -10.33 7.35 47.25
CA LEU A 82 -9.05 7.87 47.76
C LEU A 82 -8.12 8.15 46.56
N GLY A 83 -8.20 9.38 46.03
CA GLY A 83 -7.26 9.88 45.04
C GLY A 83 -6.46 11.05 45.63
N PHE A 84 -5.18 10.82 45.91
CA PHE A 84 -4.17 11.87 46.10
C PHE A 84 -2.86 11.36 45.48
N GLY A 85 -2.16 12.23 44.76
CA GLY A 85 -1.00 11.85 43.95
C GLY A 85 0.31 11.81 44.73
N LEU A 86 1.33 11.22 44.09
CA LEU A 86 2.73 11.37 44.48
C LEU A 86 3.59 11.46 43.22
N ALA A 87 4.57 12.36 43.25
CA ALA A 87 5.54 12.55 42.17
C ALA A 87 6.69 11.53 42.24
N ASN A 88 7.63 11.62 41.29
CA ASN A 88 8.77 10.73 41.10
C ASN A 88 9.49 10.31 42.40
N PHE A 89 9.61 9.00 42.61
CA PHE A 89 10.70 8.40 43.37
C PHE A 89 11.20 7.13 42.67
N ASN A 90 12.49 6.86 42.80
CA ASN A 90 13.21 5.91 41.94
C ASN A 90 12.87 4.43 42.21
N GLY A 91 12.82 3.64 41.13
CA GLY A 91 13.36 2.28 41.16
C GLY A 91 12.52 1.16 41.81
N VAL A 92 11.19 1.17 41.72
CA VAL A 92 10.37 0.00 42.10
C VAL A 92 9.44 -0.46 40.97
N THR A 93 9.49 -1.75 40.64
CA THR A 93 8.71 -2.35 39.54
C THR A 93 7.21 -2.38 39.84
N VAL A 94 6.39 -1.76 38.99
CA VAL A 94 4.92 -1.79 39.09
C VAL A 94 4.39 -3.20 38.82
N LYS A 95 4.13 -3.98 39.87
CA LYS A 95 3.45 -5.28 39.75
C LYS A 95 1.95 -5.06 39.59
N SER A 96 1.42 -5.40 38.41
CA SER A 96 -0.01 -5.46 38.12
C SER A 96 -0.78 -6.21 39.21
N TYR A 97 -1.68 -5.52 39.92
CA TYR A 97 -2.60 -6.13 40.87
C TYR A 97 -3.61 -7.03 40.11
N LYS A 98 -3.68 -8.30 40.51
CA LYS A 98 -4.61 -9.27 39.91
C LYS A 98 -5.94 -9.21 40.66
N GLN A 99 -7.05 -9.03 39.95
CA GLN A 99 -8.38 -9.21 40.55
C GLN A 99 -8.56 -10.67 41.01
N GLU A 100 -8.90 -10.83 42.29
CA GLU A 100 -9.24 -12.10 42.92
C GLU A 100 -10.72 -12.14 43.29
N GLY A 101 -11.29 -13.33 43.32
CA GLY A 101 -12.64 -13.60 43.81
C GLY A 101 -12.61 -14.55 45.01
N PHE A 102 -13.75 -14.64 45.69
CA PHE A 102 -13.96 -15.53 46.81
C PHE A 102 -15.21 -16.38 46.56
N VAL A 103 -15.16 -17.65 46.95
CA VAL A 103 -16.29 -18.60 46.92
C VAL A 103 -16.32 -19.31 48.26
N ILE A 104 -17.51 -19.51 48.81
CA ILE A 104 -17.74 -20.32 50.00
C ILE A 104 -18.03 -21.75 49.54
N ASP A 105 -17.35 -22.75 50.10
CA ASP A 105 -17.64 -24.15 49.79
C ASP A 105 -18.87 -24.69 50.55
N GLU A 106 -19.32 -25.88 50.18
CA GLU A 106 -20.49 -26.56 50.76
C GLU A 106 -20.37 -26.87 52.27
N ARG A 107 -19.19 -26.64 52.87
CA ARG A 107 -18.93 -26.76 54.31
C ARG A 107 -18.74 -25.40 54.98
N GLY A 108 -19.16 -24.32 54.33
CA GLY A 108 -19.09 -22.94 54.81
C GLY A 108 -17.69 -22.32 54.77
N LYS A 109 -16.70 -22.96 54.14
CA LYS A 109 -15.30 -22.48 54.18
C LYS A 109 -14.99 -21.56 53.00
N LEU A 110 -14.62 -20.32 53.31
CA LEU A 110 -14.33 -19.27 52.32
C LEU A 110 -12.96 -19.53 51.66
N LYS A 111 -12.97 -19.72 50.34
CA LYS A 111 -11.81 -20.04 49.50
C LYS A 111 -11.55 -18.92 48.49
N ARG A 112 -10.27 -18.54 48.39
CA ARG A 112 -9.76 -17.45 47.56
C ARG A 112 -9.29 -17.99 46.21
N PHE A 113 -9.68 -17.36 45.11
CA PHE A 113 -9.31 -17.80 43.75
C PHE A 113 -9.00 -16.62 42.81
N SER A 114 -8.07 -16.80 41.88
CA SER A 114 -7.86 -15.84 40.79
C SER A 114 -8.86 -16.10 39.66
N ARG A 115 -9.53 -15.06 39.14
CA ARG A 115 -10.53 -15.18 38.05
C ARG A 115 -9.97 -15.98 36.84
N LYS A 116 -8.68 -15.82 36.50
CA LYS A 116 -8.01 -16.57 35.41
C LYS A 116 -7.89 -18.10 35.61
N LYS A 117 -8.27 -18.67 36.77
CA LYS A 117 -8.33 -20.13 36.99
C LYS A 117 -9.74 -20.73 36.85
N LEU A 118 -10.82 -19.94 36.95
CA LEU A 118 -12.18 -20.52 37.04
C LEU A 118 -12.71 -21.06 35.70
N SER A 119 -12.29 -20.46 34.58
CA SER A 119 -12.56 -20.94 33.21
C SER A 119 -12.07 -22.39 32.96
N ARG A 120 -11.12 -22.90 33.75
CA ARG A 120 -10.49 -24.22 33.54
C ARG A 120 -11.24 -25.41 34.17
N LYS A 121 -12.46 -25.23 34.70
CA LYS A 121 -13.26 -26.31 35.32
C LYS A 121 -14.71 -26.42 34.86
N ARG A 122 -15.10 -25.72 33.79
CA ARG A 122 -16.29 -26.04 32.98
C ARG A 122 -15.87 -25.99 31.51
N CYS A 123 -15.92 -27.14 30.82
CA CYS A 123 -15.74 -27.27 29.36
C CYS A 123 -14.49 -26.58 28.75
N GLY A 124 -13.36 -26.54 29.48
CA GLY A 124 -12.15 -25.81 29.08
C GLY A 124 -10.88 -26.65 29.08
N SER A 125 -10.66 -27.46 28.03
CA SER A 125 -9.34 -28.04 27.75
C SER A 125 -8.39 -26.94 27.28
N LEU A 126 -7.36 -26.63 28.09
CA LEU A 126 -6.14 -25.82 27.86
C LEU A 126 -6.19 -24.48 27.07
N ARG A 127 -7.32 -24.04 26.54
CA ARG A 127 -7.51 -22.76 25.84
C ARG A 127 -7.27 -21.59 26.81
N GLY A 128 -6.48 -20.60 26.37
CA GLY A 128 -6.10 -19.45 27.21
C GLY A 128 -4.69 -18.90 26.95
N ARG A 129 -3.88 -19.57 26.13
CA ARG A 129 -3.24 -18.86 25.02
C ARG A 129 -4.15 -19.11 23.80
N GLY A 130 -4.40 -18.08 23.00
CA GLY A 130 -4.97 -18.29 21.68
C GLY A 130 -3.93 -18.92 20.75
N TRP A 131 -4.36 -19.22 19.53
CA TRP A 131 -3.43 -19.21 18.40
C TRP A 131 -2.88 -17.77 18.24
N LYS A 132 -1.82 -17.62 17.44
CA LYS A 132 -1.35 -16.32 16.99
C LYS A 132 -1.25 -16.35 15.48
N TYR A 133 -2.05 -15.55 14.81
CA TYR A 133 -1.78 -15.21 13.42
C TYR A 133 -0.43 -14.47 13.35
N GLY A 134 0.37 -14.67 12.31
CA GLY A 134 1.80 -14.24 12.33
C GLY A 134 2.73 -15.11 13.19
N SER A 135 2.25 -16.18 13.85
CA SER A 135 3.08 -17.40 13.93
C SER A 135 2.92 -18.15 12.61
N GLY A 136 3.65 -17.71 11.58
CA GLY A 136 4.17 -18.65 10.60
C GLY A 136 4.87 -19.80 11.33
N PHE A 137 4.81 -21.01 10.78
CA PHE A 137 5.23 -22.23 11.48
C PHE A 137 6.77 -22.41 11.48
N VAL A 138 7.45 -21.39 12.00
CA VAL A 138 8.81 -21.48 12.54
C VAL A 138 8.74 -22.40 13.76
N ASP A 139 9.76 -23.27 13.93
CA ASP A 139 9.68 -24.53 14.68
C ASP A 139 8.69 -25.51 14.03
N GLY A 140 9.19 -26.37 13.13
CA GLY A 140 8.43 -27.29 12.27
C GLY A 140 7.73 -28.46 12.99
N ILE A 141 7.03 -28.20 14.09
CA ILE A 141 6.24 -29.15 14.86
C ILE A 141 4.90 -29.40 14.13
N PHE A 142 4.95 -30.09 12.99
CA PHE A 142 3.74 -30.56 12.31
C PHE A 142 2.84 -31.28 13.33
N PRO A 143 1.52 -30.95 13.41
CA PRO A 143 0.63 -31.66 14.31
C PRO A 143 0.63 -33.15 13.93
N VAL A 144 1.15 -33.98 14.84
CA VAL A 144 1.33 -35.42 14.65
C VAL A 144 -0.04 -36.06 14.58
N LEU A 145 -0.53 -36.23 13.35
CA LEU A 145 -1.85 -36.76 13.07
C LEU A 145 -1.98 -38.18 13.64
N SER A 146 -3.07 -38.42 14.36
CA SER A 146 -3.45 -39.78 14.75
C SER A 146 -3.69 -40.65 13.51
N PRO A 147 -3.63 -41.98 13.62
CA PRO A 147 -3.99 -42.87 12.51
C PRO A 147 -5.44 -42.69 12.00
N ILE A 148 -6.32 -42.04 12.77
CA ILE A 148 -7.67 -41.67 12.37
C ILE A 148 -7.62 -40.36 11.57
N ALA A 149 -6.96 -39.33 12.08
CA ALA A 149 -6.76 -38.06 11.38
C ALA A 149 -6.01 -38.22 10.04
N GLN A 150 -5.02 -39.11 9.95
CA GLN A 150 -4.35 -39.44 8.68
C GLN A 150 -5.31 -40.04 7.65
N LYS A 151 -6.18 -40.98 8.07
CA LYS A 151 -7.21 -41.56 7.18
C LYS A 151 -8.20 -40.50 6.72
N ILE A 152 -8.72 -39.68 7.64
CA ILE A 152 -9.63 -38.57 7.34
C ILE A 152 -8.99 -37.59 6.34
N LEU A 153 -7.74 -37.17 6.55
CA LEU A 153 -7.01 -36.30 5.63
C LEU A 153 -6.87 -36.92 4.23
N SER A 154 -6.43 -38.18 4.14
CA SER A 154 -6.24 -38.89 2.86
C SER A 154 -7.54 -39.18 2.09
N PHE A 155 -8.68 -39.18 2.77
CA PHE A 155 -10.01 -39.26 2.16
C PHE A 155 -10.44 -37.89 1.60
N ILE A 156 -10.36 -36.84 2.42
CA ILE A 156 -10.74 -35.45 2.05
C ILE A 156 -9.82 -34.84 0.97
N GLN A 157 -8.61 -35.38 0.80
CA GLN A 157 -7.71 -35.03 -0.31
C GLN A 157 -8.11 -35.67 -1.66
N LYS A 158 -9.04 -36.63 -1.66
CA LYS A 158 -9.48 -37.38 -2.85
C LYS A 158 -10.94 -37.13 -3.21
N GLU A 159 -11.81 -37.07 -2.20
CA GLU A 159 -13.25 -36.88 -2.37
C GLU A 159 -13.60 -35.38 -2.29
N THR A 160 -14.30 -34.88 -3.31
CA THR A 160 -14.76 -33.48 -3.41
C THR A 160 -16.27 -33.33 -3.21
N ASP A 161 -16.99 -34.45 -3.15
CA ASP A 161 -18.44 -34.50 -2.93
C ASP A 161 -18.81 -34.09 -1.48
N PRO A 162 -19.57 -32.98 -1.29
CA PRO A 162 -19.92 -32.49 0.04
C PRO A 162 -20.73 -33.47 0.88
N ASP A 163 -21.60 -34.27 0.26
CA ASP A 163 -22.52 -35.15 0.98
C ASP A 163 -21.83 -36.47 1.37
N LYS A 164 -20.98 -37.04 0.50
CA LYS A 164 -20.13 -38.19 0.91
C LYS A 164 -19.16 -37.81 2.03
N VAL A 165 -18.60 -36.60 2.00
CA VAL A 165 -17.76 -36.07 3.08
C VAL A 165 -18.60 -35.91 4.36
N ALA A 166 -19.83 -35.41 4.25
CA ALA A 166 -20.72 -35.27 5.39
C ALA A 166 -21.14 -36.60 6.03
N ASP A 167 -21.36 -37.65 5.24
CA ASP A 167 -21.69 -38.99 5.73
C ASP A 167 -20.51 -39.63 6.49
N VAL A 168 -19.31 -39.57 5.92
CA VAL A 168 -18.09 -40.12 6.55
C VAL A 168 -17.72 -39.35 7.83
N LEU A 169 -17.93 -38.04 7.86
CA LEU A 169 -17.77 -37.23 9.07
C LEU A 169 -18.89 -37.49 10.09
N GLY A 170 -20.13 -37.73 9.63
CA GLY A 170 -21.28 -38.11 10.46
C GLY A 170 -21.15 -39.47 11.15
N ALA A 171 -20.34 -40.38 10.59
CA ALA A 171 -20.01 -41.66 11.21
C ALA A 171 -18.96 -41.56 12.35
N LEU A 172 -18.36 -40.38 12.59
CA LEU A 172 -17.38 -40.19 13.66
C LEU A 172 -18.07 -39.99 15.02
N PRO A 173 -17.58 -40.64 16.10
CA PRO A 173 -18.17 -40.48 17.42
C PRO A 173 -17.91 -39.05 17.96
N SER A 174 -18.93 -38.44 18.57
CA SER A 174 -18.90 -37.04 19.03
C SER A 174 -18.04 -36.83 20.30
N THR A 175 -16.72 -37.07 20.19
CA THR A 175 -15.76 -37.05 21.30
C THR A 175 -14.75 -35.91 21.15
N HIS A 176 -14.10 -35.53 22.27
CA HIS A 176 -13.00 -34.57 22.23
C HIS A 176 -11.82 -35.02 21.35
N ALA A 177 -11.51 -36.33 21.31
CA ALA A 177 -10.45 -36.85 20.46
C ALA A 177 -10.78 -36.65 18.96
N SER A 178 -12.02 -36.97 18.56
CA SER A 178 -12.49 -36.78 17.18
C SER A 178 -12.57 -35.29 16.80
N TRP A 179 -12.88 -34.41 17.74
CA TRP A 179 -12.79 -32.95 17.53
C TRP A 179 -11.35 -32.50 17.28
N ASP A 180 -10.41 -32.89 18.15
CA ASP A 180 -9.01 -32.51 18.02
C ASP A 180 -8.38 -33.10 16.74
N ASP A 181 -8.76 -34.33 16.34
CA ASP A 181 -8.40 -34.93 15.04
C ASP A 181 -8.88 -34.05 13.86
N LEU A 182 -10.15 -33.62 13.84
CA LEU A 182 -10.72 -32.82 12.76
C LEU A 182 -10.10 -31.42 12.65
N ILE A 183 -9.79 -30.78 13.80
CA ILE A 183 -9.06 -29.51 13.81
C ILE A 183 -7.62 -29.70 13.29
N ASN A 184 -6.93 -30.77 13.70
CA ASN A 184 -5.58 -31.07 13.20
C ASN A 184 -5.57 -31.35 11.68
N VAL A 185 -6.56 -32.07 11.15
CA VAL A 185 -6.74 -32.26 9.69
C VAL A 185 -6.96 -30.91 9.00
N SER A 186 -7.84 -30.06 9.53
CA SER A 186 -8.16 -28.75 8.95
C SER A 186 -6.94 -27.82 8.93
N VAL A 187 -6.10 -27.87 9.96
CA VAL A 187 -4.82 -27.15 10.03
C VAL A 187 -3.81 -27.70 9.01
N GLN A 188 -3.70 -29.02 8.82
CA GLN A 188 -2.86 -29.60 7.77
C GLN A 188 -3.35 -29.26 6.36
N LEU A 189 -4.67 -29.23 6.12
CA LEU A 189 -5.25 -28.75 4.86
C LEU A 189 -4.92 -27.27 4.61
N ARG A 190 -4.90 -26.43 5.66
CA ARG A 190 -4.47 -25.02 5.61
C ARG A 190 -3.00 -24.87 5.24
N LEU A 191 -2.10 -25.64 5.87
CA LEU A 191 -0.67 -25.63 5.52
C LEU A 191 -0.45 -26.03 4.04
N ASN A 192 -1.20 -27.01 3.56
CA ASN A 192 -1.22 -27.46 2.16
C ASN A 192 -2.06 -26.57 1.21
N LYS A 193 -2.59 -25.42 1.69
CA LYS A 193 -3.39 -24.44 0.93
C LYS A 193 -4.62 -25.05 0.22
N LYS A 194 -5.18 -26.14 0.75
CA LYS A 194 -6.37 -26.84 0.21
C LYS A 194 -7.66 -26.21 0.73
N TRP A 195 -7.91 -24.96 0.35
CA TRP A 195 -8.98 -24.12 0.90
C TRP A 195 -10.39 -24.72 0.75
N ASP A 196 -10.69 -25.35 -0.38
CA ASP A 196 -12.01 -25.97 -0.63
C ASP A 196 -12.29 -27.12 0.35
N SER A 197 -11.29 -27.97 0.59
CA SER A 197 -11.36 -29.04 1.58
C SER A 197 -11.58 -28.53 3.02
N ILE A 198 -11.03 -27.35 3.36
CA ILE A 198 -11.25 -26.70 4.67
C ILE A 198 -12.70 -26.22 4.78
N ILE A 199 -13.23 -25.63 3.70
CA ILE A 199 -14.63 -25.18 3.63
C ILE A 199 -15.56 -26.38 3.86
N LEU A 200 -15.39 -27.49 3.13
CA LEU A 200 -16.21 -28.69 3.32
C LEU A 200 -16.22 -29.20 4.77
N VAL A 201 -15.05 -29.35 5.39
CA VAL A 201 -14.93 -29.86 6.77
C VAL A 201 -15.49 -28.89 7.80
N CYS A 202 -15.16 -27.61 7.69
CA CYS A 202 -15.56 -26.62 8.71
C CYS A 202 -17.02 -26.17 8.54
N GLU A 203 -17.57 -26.13 7.32
CA GLU A 203 -19.02 -25.94 7.13
C GLU A 203 -19.82 -27.16 7.61
N TRP A 204 -19.31 -28.39 7.44
CA TRP A 204 -19.91 -29.56 8.08
C TRP A 204 -19.92 -29.42 9.60
N ILE A 205 -18.79 -29.03 10.21
CA ILE A 205 -18.68 -28.77 11.66
C ILE A 205 -19.73 -27.76 12.14
N LEU A 206 -19.93 -26.64 11.42
CA LEU A 206 -20.88 -25.59 11.83
C LEU A 206 -22.35 -25.93 11.54
N ARG A 207 -22.66 -26.63 10.44
CA ARG A 207 -24.03 -26.79 9.93
C ARG A 207 -24.65 -28.18 10.17
N ARG A 208 -23.83 -29.23 10.29
CA ARG A 208 -24.27 -30.65 10.37
C ARG A 208 -23.68 -31.43 11.55
N GLY A 209 -22.55 -30.99 12.10
CA GLY A 209 -21.87 -31.64 13.22
C GLY A 209 -22.58 -31.44 14.57
N SER A 210 -22.47 -32.43 15.47
CA SER A 210 -23.00 -32.33 16.84
C SER A 210 -22.08 -31.58 17.81
N PHE A 211 -21.13 -30.81 17.30
CA PHE A 211 -20.10 -30.13 18.09
C PHE A 211 -20.49 -28.66 18.35
N GLN A 212 -20.02 -28.09 19.45
CA GLN A 212 -20.19 -26.65 19.70
C GLN A 212 -19.22 -25.84 18.81
N PRO A 213 -19.71 -24.82 18.07
CA PRO A 213 -18.85 -23.91 17.32
C PRO A 213 -17.75 -23.27 18.18
N ASP A 214 -16.61 -23.00 17.56
CA ASP A 214 -15.43 -22.47 18.22
C ASP A 214 -14.71 -21.47 17.32
N VAL A 215 -14.05 -20.49 17.94
CA VAL A 215 -13.33 -19.41 17.24
C VAL A 215 -12.30 -19.96 16.25
N ILE A 216 -11.67 -21.12 16.53
CA ILE A 216 -10.73 -21.76 15.61
C ILE A 216 -11.43 -22.17 14.30
N CYS A 217 -12.64 -22.72 14.36
CA CYS A 217 -13.38 -23.16 13.17
C CYS A 217 -13.82 -21.97 12.31
N PHE A 218 -14.37 -20.92 12.95
CA PHE A 218 -14.70 -19.67 12.25
C PHE A 218 -13.46 -19.02 11.63
N ASN A 219 -12.33 -18.93 12.35
CA ASN A 219 -11.10 -18.34 11.83
C ASN A 219 -10.54 -19.14 10.63
N LEU A 220 -10.60 -20.48 10.65
CA LEU A 220 -10.19 -21.32 9.52
C LEU A 220 -11.07 -21.08 8.27
N LEU A 221 -12.38 -20.89 8.45
CA LEU A 221 -13.29 -20.55 7.35
C LEU A 221 -13.09 -19.12 6.84
N ILE A 222 -12.90 -18.13 7.71
CA ILE A 222 -12.65 -16.73 7.30
C ILE A 222 -11.35 -16.64 6.49
N ASP A 223 -10.29 -17.39 6.85
CA ASP A 223 -9.09 -17.51 6.01
C ASP A 223 -9.42 -18.17 4.66
N ALA A 224 -10.11 -19.33 4.66
CA ALA A 224 -10.41 -20.05 3.43
C ALA A 224 -11.28 -19.26 2.43
N TYR A 225 -12.31 -18.57 2.91
CA TYR A 225 -13.13 -17.67 2.09
C TYR A 225 -12.36 -16.42 1.66
N GLY A 226 -11.57 -15.80 2.55
CA GLY A 226 -10.72 -14.65 2.22
C GLY A 226 -9.69 -14.97 1.14
N GLN A 227 -9.03 -16.13 1.20
CA GLN A 227 -8.05 -16.59 0.20
C GLN A 227 -8.72 -16.97 -1.13
N LYS A 228 -10.03 -17.24 -1.12
CA LYS A 228 -10.90 -17.42 -2.29
C LYS A 228 -11.56 -16.11 -2.77
N PHE A 229 -11.22 -14.96 -2.17
CA PHE A 229 -11.80 -13.63 -2.44
C PHE A 229 -13.32 -13.51 -2.15
N ARG A 230 -13.89 -14.48 -1.41
CA ARG A 230 -15.31 -14.59 -1.04
C ARG A 230 -15.60 -13.85 0.27
N TYR A 231 -15.42 -12.53 0.26
CA TYR A 231 -15.48 -11.71 1.48
C TYR A 231 -16.88 -11.63 2.13
N LYS A 232 -17.96 -11.79 1.36
CA LYS A 232 -19.34 -11.70 1.87
C LYS A 232 -19.67 -12.89 2.79
N GLU A 233 -19.16 -14.06 2.45
CA GLU A 233 -19.27 -15.27 3.24
C GLU A 233 -18.43 -15.19 4.52
N ALA A 234 -17.23 -14.60 4.43
CA ALA A 234 -16.42 -14.28 5.61
C ALA A 234 -17.10 -13.26 6.55
N GLU A 235 -17.75 -12.23 6.00
CA GLU A 235 -18.54 -11.23 6.72
C GLU A 235 -19.77 -11.87 7.41
N SER A 236 -20.49 -12.76 6.72
CA SER A 236 -21.60 -13.55 7.31
C SER A 236 -21.14 -14.47 8.46
N LEU A 237 -19.97 -15.10 8.32
CA LEU A 237 -19.39 -15.93 9.38
C LEU A 237 -18.94 -15.12 10.60
N TYR A 238 -18.48 -13.88 10.40
CA TYR A 238 -18.15 -12.98 11.50
C TYR A 238 -19.40 -12.63 12.32
N VAL A 239 -20.54 -12.35 11.66
CA VAL A 239 -21.83 -12.15 12.34
C VAL A 239 -22.26 -13.42 13.09
N GLN A 240 -22.18 -14.60 12.45
CA GLN A 240 -22.53 -15.88 13.10
C GLN A 240 -21.64 -16.21 14.32
N LEU A 241 -20.37 -15.81 14.31
CA LEU A 241 -19.46 -15.93 15.45
C LEU A 241 -19.97 -15.09 16.64
N LEU A 242 -20.39 -13.84 16.39
CA LEU A 242 -20.94 -12.95 17.41
C LEU A 242 -22.30 -13.46 17.94
N GLU A 243 -23.18 -13.92 17.07
CA GLU A 243 -24.47 -14.55 17.43
C GLU A 243 -24.28 -15.81 18.29
N SER A 244 -23.26 -16.62 17.96
CA SER A 244 -22.83 -17.80 18.74
C SER A 244 -22.22 -17.44 20.10
N ARG A 245 -22.09 -16.14 20.42
CA ARG A 245 -21.44 -15.61 21.64
C ARG A 245 -19.98 -16.01 21.79
N CYS A 246 -19.33 -16.37 20.68
CA CYS A 246 -17.89 -16.48 20.64
C CYS A 246 -17.27 -15.07 20.76
N VAL A 247 -16.14 -14.95 21.45
CA VAL A 247 -15.42 -13.67 21.55
C VAL A 247 -14.40 -13.63 20.40
N PRO A 248 -14.45 -12.63 19.49
CA PRO A 248 -13.43 -12.47 18.45
C PRO A 248 -12.02 -12.39 19.04
N THR A 249 -11.04 -13.03 18.40
CA THR A 249 -9.63 -12.89 18.77
C THR A 249 -8.91 -11.89 17.86
N GLU A 250 -7.71 -11.47 18.28
CA GLU A 250 -6.73 -10.75 17.45
C GLU A 250 -6.59 -11.39 16.06
N ASP A 251 -6.52 -12.73 16.01
CA ASP A 251 -6.51 -13.53 14.77
C ASP A 251 -7.78 -13.33 13.92
N THR A 252 -8.97 -13.27 14.52
CA THR A 252 -10.25 -13.06 13.82
C THR A 252 -10.25 -11.71 13.11
N TYR A 253 -9.83 -10.65 13.80
CA TYR A 253 -9.72 -9.31 13.22
C TYR A 253 -8.65 -9.25 12.12
N ALA A 254 -7.46 -9.81 12.36
CA ALA A 254 -6.38 -9.89 11.38
C ALA A 254 -6.81 -10.60 10.08
N LEU A 255 -7.55 -11.70 10.21
CA LEU A 255 -8.12 -12.46 9.10
C LEU A 255 -9.16 -11.68 8.30
N LEU A 256 -10.08 -10.99 8.99
CA LEU A 256 -11.15 -10.22 8.36
C LEU A 256 -10.59 -9.00 7.62
N ILE A 257 -9.65 -8.27 8.23
CA ILE A 257 -8.88 -7.18 7.61
C ILE A 257 -8.21 -7.68 6.32
N LYS A 258 -7.45 -8.79 6.41
CA LYS A 258 -6.76 -9.38 5.27
C LYS A 258 -7.71 -9.79 4.14
N ALA A 259 -8.87 -10.37 4.45
CA ALA A 259 -9.90 -10.72 3.48
C ALA A 259 -10.46 -9.48 2.76
N TYR A 260 -10.75 -8.40 3.49
CA TYR A 260 -11.19 -7.14 2.89
C TYR A 260 -10.10 -6.47 2.05
N CYS A 261 -8.84 -6.48 2.47
CA CYS A 261 -7.72 -5.96 1.67
C CYS A 261 -7.50 -6.77 0.38
N MET A 262 -7.61 -8.10 0.43
CA MET A 262 -7.57 -8.96 -0.76
C MET A 262 -8.74 -8.67 -1.72
N ALA A 263 -9.92 -8.37 -1.20
CA ALA A 263 -11.07 -7.91 -1.98
C ALA A 263 -10.99 -6.44 -2.45
N GLY A 264 -10.02 -5.66 -1.93
CA GLY A 264 -9.85 -4.24 -2.25
C GLY A 264 -10.73 -3.26 -1.47
N LEU A 265 -11.44 -3.72 -0.41
CA LEU A 265 -12.37 -2.94 0.40
C LEU A 265 -11.68 -2.34 1.64
N ILE A 266 -10.77 -1.39 1.41
CA ILE A 266 -9.89 -0.84 2.46
C ILE A 266 -10.68 -0.09 3.54
N GLU A 267 -11.75 0.60 3.16
CA GLU A 267 -12.68 1.25 4.10
C GLU A 267 -13.26 0.27 5.13
N LYS A 268 -13.59 -0.98 4.71
CA LYS A 268 -14.02 -2.03 5.63
C LYS A 268 -12.88 -2.54 6.51
N ALA A 269 -11.64 -2.59 6.00
CA ALA A 269 -10.49 -2.97 6.81
C ALA A 269 -10.18 -1.96 7.93
N GLU A 270 -10.27 -0.65 7.64
CA GLU A 270 -10.16 0.41 8.66
C GLU A 270 -11.32 0.37 9.67
N ALA A 271 -12.55 0.13 9.22
CA ALA A 271 -13.69 -0.04 10.12
C ALA A 271 -13.48 -1.19 11.13
N VAL A 272 -12.89 -2.31 10.69
CA VAL A 272 -12.55 -3.45 11.58
C VAL A 272 -11.42 -3.10 12.56
N LEU A 273 -10.44 -2.27 12.19
CA LEU A 273 -9.44 -1.77 13.14
C LEU A 273 -10.07 -0.87 14.22
N ILE A 274 -11.03 -0.03 13.85
CA ILE A 274 -11.78 0.82 14.79
C ILE A 274 -12.66 -0.04 15.71
N GLU A 275 -13.35 -1.05 15.18
CA GLU A 275 -14.12 -2.03 15.96
C GLU A 275 -13.24 -2.78 16.98
N MET A 276 -12.08 -3.26 16.55
CA MET A 276 -11.08 -3.93 17.40
C MET A 276 -10.64 -3.02 18.57
N GLN A 277 -10.37 -1.74 18.31
CA GLN A 277 -10.03 -0.73 19.33
C GLN A 277 -11.20 -0.44 20.28
N ASN A 278 -12.44 -0.36 19.77
CA ASN A 278 -13.65 -0.17 20.56
C ASN A 278 -13.91 -1.34 21.52
N HIS A 279 -13.56 -2.57 21.12
CA HIS A 279 -13.56 -3.75 22.01
C HIS A 279 -12.35 -3.81 22.96
N HIS A 280 -11.57 -2.73 23.07
CA HIS A 280 -10.37 -2.59 23.90
C HIS A 280 -9.26 -3.61 23.59
N VAL A 281 -9.18 -4.07 22.34
CA VAL A 281 -8.07 -4.88 21.84
C VAL A 281 -7.15 -3.97 21.03
N SER A 282 -5.93 -3.73 21.51
CA SER A 282 -4.96 -2.93 20.76
C SER A 282 -4.48 -3.68 19.52
N PRO A 283 -4.38 -3.03 18.34
CA PRO A 283 -3.67 -3.57 17.20
C PRO A 283 -2.25 -4.03 17.55
N SER A 284 -1.77 -5.01 16.80
CA SER A 284 -0.57 -5.79 17.11
C SER A 284 0.18 -6.07 15.81
N VAL A 285 1.50 -6.17 15.86
CA VAL A 285 2.16 -7.43 15.40
C VAL A 285 1.52 -8.08 14.18
N THR A 286 0.95 -9.24 14.48
CA THR A 286 -0.04 -10.02 13.76
C THR A 286 -1.02 -9.28 12.85
N VAL A 287 -1.72 -8.26 13.36
CA VAL A 287 -2.79 -7.54 12.64
C VAL A 287 -2.20 -6.63 11.58
N TYR A 288 -1.13 -5.90 11.90
CA TYR A 288 -0.42 -5.07 10.94
C TYR A 288 0.26 -5.90 9.85
N ASN A 289 0.87 -7.04 10.20
CA ASN A 289 1.41 -7.99 9.21
C ASN A 289 0.30 -8.54 8.29
N ALA A 290 -0.87 -8.87 8.82
CA ALA A 290 -2.00 -9.38 8.02
C ALA A 290 -2.62 -8.32 7.09
N TYR A 291 -2.67 -7.05 7.51
CA TYR A 291 -3.08 -5.91 6.69
C TYR A 291 -2.10 -5.72 5.51
N ILE A 292 -0.80 -5.67 5.81
CA ILE A 292 0.27 -5.55 4.80
C ILE A 292 0.23 -6.74 3.81
N GLU A 293 0.14 -7.99 4.29
CA GLU A 293 0.05 -9.16 3.40
C GLU A 293 -1.24 -9.15 2.54
N GLY A 294 -2.35 -8.67 3.09
CA GLY A 294 -3.62 -8.51 2.38
C GLY A 294 -3.50 -7.53 1.21
N LEU A 295 -2.91 -6.35 1.45
CA LEU A 295 -2.61 -5.35 0.42
C LEU A 295 -1.60 -5.89 -0.62
N MET A 296 -0.54 -6.57 -0.18
CA MET A 296 0.52 -7.16 -1.03
C MET A 296 0.05 -8.23 -2.02
N LYS A 297 -1.16 -8.77 -1.86
CA LYS A 297 -1.77 -9.73 -2.81
C LYS A 297 -2.49 -9.07 -3.96
N ARG A 298 -2.88 -7.79 -3.84
CA ARG A 298 -3.49 -7.01 -4.92
C ARG A 298 -2.40 -6.20 -5.63
N LYS A 299 -2.38 -6.22 -6.96
CA LYS A 299 -1.47 -5.34 -7.72
C LYS A 299 -1.91 -3.88 -7.55
N GLY A 300 -0.96 -2.98 -7.29
CA GLY A 300 -1.17 -1.53 -7.24
C GLY A 300 -1.11 -0.90 -5.85
N ASN A 301 -1.40 -1.64 -4.77
CA ASN A 301 -1.59 -1.08 -3.43
C ASN A 301 -0.27 -0.87 -2.63
N THR A 302 0.83 -0.50 -3.30
CA THR A 302 2.16 -0.42 -2.67
C THR A 302 2.26 0.68 -1.62
N GLU A 303 1.73 1.87 -1.91
CA GLU A 303 1.86 3.06 -1.05
C GLU A 303 1.06 2.89 0.25
N GLN A 304 -0.18 2.42 0.14
CA GLN A 304 -1.03 2.09 1.30
C GLN A 304 -0.39 1.06 2.24
N ALA A 305 0.36 0.09 1.71
CA ALA A 305 1.10 -0.87 2.54
C ALA A 305 2.32 -0.24 3.25
N ILE A 306 2.92 0.82 2.68
CA ILE A 306 3.94 1.64 3.33
C ILE A 306 3.32 2.50 4.43
N ASP A 307 2.17 3.13 4.18
CA ASP A 307 1.47 3.95 5.18
C ASP A 307 1.08 3.15 6.42
N VAL A 308 0.54 1.94 6.22
CA VAL A 308 0.22 0.99 7.31
C VAL A 308 1.48 0.60 8.10
N PHE A 309 2.63 0.44 7.44
CA PHE A 309 3.91 0.16 8.12
C PHE A 309 4.44 1.38 8.90
N GLN A 310 4.28 2.60 8.41
CA GLN A 310 4.64 3.81 9.18
C GLN A 310 3.69 4.04 10.36
N ARG A 311 2.39 3.79 10.20
CA ARG A 311 1.40 3.81 11.29
C ARG A 311 1.75 2.80 12.38
N MET A 312 2.14 1.58 12.01
CA MET A 312 2.63 0.58 12.94
C MET A 312 3.84 1.06 13.77
N LYS A 313 4.79 1.79 13.15
CA LYS A 313 5.91 2.42 13.87
C LYS A 313 5.44 3.55 14.79
N HIS A 314 4.50 4.39 14.35
CA HIS A 314 3.91 5.48 15.14
C HIS A 314 3.20 4.95 16.40
N ASP A 315 2.42 3.87 16.26
CA ASP A 315 1.76 3.11 17.35
C ASP A 315 2.76 2.41 18.29
N ARG A 316 4.08 2.54 18.04
CA ARG A 316 5.19 1.91 18.79
C ARG A 316 5.16 0.39 18.77
N CYS A 317 4.46 -0.21 17.80
CA CYS A 317 4.47 -1.64 17.54
C CYS A 317 5.79 -2.02 16.86
N LYS A 318 6.73 -2.61 17.62
CA LYS A 318 8.04 -3.00 17.09
C LYS A 318 7.92 -4.02 15.95
N PRO A 319 8.47 -3.75 14.75
CA PRO A 319 8.53 -4.72 13.66
C PRO A 319 9.26 -6.01 14.05
N THR A 320 8.84 -7.13 13.45
CA THR A 320 9.52 -8.43 13.56
C THR A 320 10.26 -8.76 12.26
N THR A 321 11.07 -9.82 12.26
CA THR A 321 11.66 -10.39 11.03
C THR A 321 10.59 -10.71 9.97
N GLU A 322 9.38 -11.14 10.36
CA GLU A 322 8.27 -11.32 9.43
C GLU A 322 7.82 -9.99 8.81
N THR A 323 7.66 -8.93 9.62
CA THR A 323 7.29 -7.59 9.15
C THR A 323 8.33 -7.03 8.16
N TYR A 324 9.62 -7.13 8.49
CA TYR A 324 10.69 -6.67 7.59
C TYR A 324 10.74 -7.50 6.30
N ASN A 325 10.58 -8.82 6.36
CA ASN A 325 10.54 -9.68 5.16
C ASN A 325 9.34 -9.36 4.25
N LEU A 326 8.16 -9.03 4.82
CA LEU A 326 7.02 -8.53 4.05
C LEU A 326 7.36 -7.22 3.33
N MET A 327 7.92 -6.24 4.05
CA MET A 327 8.23 -4.92 3.47
C MET A 327 9.38 -4.96 2.46
N ILE A 328 10.43 -5.75 2.68
CA ILE A 328 11.52 -5.98 1.71
C ILE A 328 10.96 -6.62 0.42
N ASN A 329 10.04 -7.59 0.54
CA ASN A 329 9.36 -8.20 -0.60
C ASN A 329 8.38 -7.21 -1.29
N LEU A 330 7.73 -6.31 -0.55
CA LEU A 330 6.90 -5.23 -1.09
C LEU A 330 7.73 -4.27 -1.98
N TYR A 331 8.79 -3.67 -1.42
CA TYR A 331 9.66 -2.75 -2.15
C TYR A 331 10.38 -3.47 -3.31
N GLY A 332 10.80 -4.71 -3.12
CA GLY A 332 11.37 -5.55 -4.18
C GLY A 332 10.40 -5.95 -5.28
N LYS A 333 9.08 -6.01 -5.02
CA LYS A 333 8.04 -6.16 -6.08
C LYS A 333 7.76 -4.86 -6.81
N ALA A 334 8.02 -3.73 -6.18
CA ALA A 334 7.77 -2.39 -6.71
C ALA A 334 8.98 -1.77 -7.44
N SER A 335 10.05 -2.54 -7.67
CA SER A 335 11.33 -2.06 -8.23
C SER A 335 11.88 -0.84 -7.48
N LYS A 336 12.01 -0.99 -6.17
CA LYS A 336 12.64 -0.03 -5.25
C LYS A 336 13.70 -0.74 -4.40
N SER A 337 14.71 -1.37 -5.03
CA SER A 337 15.77 -2.15 -4.38
C SER A 337 16.49 -1.39 -3.25
N TYR A 338 16.86 -0.13 -3.47
CA TYR A 338 17.50 0.73 -2.47
C TYR A 338 16.67 0.90 -1.18
N MET A 339 15.34 0.95 -1.30
CA MET A 339 14.45 1.00 -0.12
C MET A 339 14.39 -0.36 0.60
N SER A 340 14.50 -1.45 -0.15
CA SER A 340 14.62 -2.81 0.41
C SER A 340 15.92 -2.96 1.20
N TRP A 341 17.03 -2.45 0.67
CA TRP A 341 18.33 -2.38 1.37
C TRP A 341 18.27 -1.49 2.62
N LYS A 342 17.67 -0.29 2.53
CA LYS A 342 17.49 0.60 3.68
C LYS A 342 16.72 -0.08 4.82
N LEU A 343 15.69 -0.89 4.51
CA LEU A 343 14.98 -1.68 5.51
C LEU A 343 15.80 -2.84 6.07
N PHE A 344 16.66 -3.48 5.28
CA PHE A 344 17.58 -4.51 5.77
C PHE A 344 18.62 -3.93 6.75
N CYS A 345 19.17 -2.75 6.46
CA CYS A 345 20.00 -2.02 7.42
C CYS A 345 19.22 -1.62 8.68
N GLU A 346 17.98 -1.13 8.55
CA GLU A 346 17.10 -0.83 9.68
C GLU A 346 16.85 -2.08 10.55
N MET A 347 16.57 -3.23 9.92
CA MET A 347 16.34 -4.52 10.55
C MET A 347 17.56 -4.99 11.37
N ARG A 348 18.78 -4.92 10.81
CA ARG A 348 20.03 -5.22 11.53
C ARG A 348 20.24 -4.27 12.71
N SER A 349 19.98 -2.97 12.55
CA SER A 349 20.10 -1.98 13.64
C SER A 349 19.10 -2.23 14.79
N HIS A 350 17.90 -2.75 14.48
CA HIS A 350 16.89 -3.18 15.45
C HIS A 350 17.17 -4.56 16.08
N GLN A 351 18.36 -5.15 15.83
CA GLN A 351 18.78 -6.48 16.31
C GLN A 351 17.85 -7.63 15.87
N CYS A 352 17.03 -7.40 14.83
CA CYS A 352 16.23 -8.44 14.20
C CYS A 352 17.15 -9.24 13.27
N LYS A 353 17.46 -10.49 13.62
CA LYS A 353 18.32 -11.33 12.78
C LYS A 353 17.67 -11.57 11.40
N PRO A 354 18.40 -11.36 10.29
CA PRO A 354 18.04 -11.89 8.98
C PRO A 354 17.83 -13.40 9.04
N ASN A 355 17.02 -13.91 8.11
CA ASN A 355 16.95 -15.33 7.79
C ASN A 355 17.07 -15.51 6.28
N ILE A 356 17.10 -16.77 5.81
CA ILE A 356 17.23 -17.08 4.39
C ILE A 356 16.20 -16.32 3.54
N CYS A 357 14.93 -16.26 3.99
CA CYS A 357 13.87 -15.53 3.30
C CYS A 357 14.09 -14.01 3.23
N THR A 358 14.79 -13.40 4.20
CA THR A 358 15.21 -11.99 4.14
C THR A 358 16.15 -11.78 2.95
N TYR A 359 17.18 -12.63 2.85
CA TYR A 359 18.16 -12.59 1.78
C TYR A 359 17.54 -12.96 0.42
N THR A 360 16.73 -14.03 0.32
CA THR A 360 16.01 -14.38 -0.91
C THR A 360 15.17 -13.20 -1.43
N ALA A 361 14.49 -12.47 -0.54
CA ALA A 361 13.67 -11.31 -0.91
C ALA A 361 14.51 -10.11 -1.36
N LEU A 362 15.68 -9.90 -0.75
CA LEU A 362 16.62 -8.82 -1.08
C LEU A 362 17.35 -9.07 -2.41
N VAL A 363 17.86 -10.29 -2.64
CA VAL A 363 18.42 -10.72 -3.93
C VAL A 363 17.35 -10.59 -5.02
N ASN A 364 16.11 -11.01 -4.77
CA ASN A 364 14.99 -10.82 -5.70
C ASN A 364 14.66 -9.34 -6.00
N ALA A 365 14.99 -8.40 -5.11
CA ALA A 365 14.77 -6.97 -5.33
C ALA A 365 15.80 -6.42 -6.34
N PHE A 366 17.09 -6.66 -6.09
CA PHE A 366 18.17 -6.28 -7.00
C PHE A 366 18.09 -6.99 -8.35
N ALA A 367 17.74 -8.29 -8.35
CA ALA A 367 17.55 -9.08 -9.57
C ALA A 367 16.54 -8.43 -10.53
N ARG A 368 15.39 -7.95 -10.02
CA ARG A 368 14.34 -7.37 -10.87
C ARG A 368 14.78 -6.13 -11.62
N GLU A 369 15.71 -5.38 -11.05
CA GLU A 369 16.33 -4.17 -11.62
C GLU A 369 17.58 -4.49 -12.47
N GLY A 370 18.04 -5.76 -12.50
CA GLY A 370 19.21 -6.19 -13.27
C GLY A 370 20.55 -5.88 -12.57
N LEU A 371 20.54 -5.54 -11.28
CA LEU A 371 21.73 -5.16 -10.52
C LEU A 371 22.46 -6.41 -9.99
N CYS A 372 23.09 -7.18 -10.88
CA CYS A 372 23.71 -8.47 -10.53
C CYS A 372 24.87 -8.35 -9.53
N GLU A 373 25.74 -7.34 -9.64
CA GLU A 373 26.85 -7.08 -8.70
C GLU A 373 26.34 -6.93 -7.25
N LYS A 374 25.20 -6.25 -7.07
CA LYS A 374 24.57 -6.09 -5.74
C LYS A 374 23.74 -7.30 -5.34
N ALA A 375 23.29 -8.13 -6.27
CA ALA A 375 22.71 -9.43 -5.94
C ALA A 375 23.79 -10.42 -5.42
N GLU A 376 25.01 -10.32 -5.96
CA GLU A 376 26.20 -11.11 -5.60
C GLU A 376 26.75 -10.72 -4.22
N GLU A 377 26.98 -9.44 -3.93
CA GLU A 377 27.39 -8.94 -2.59
C GLU A 377 26.43 -9.40 -1.46
N ILE A 378 25.13 -9.47 -1.76
CA ILE A 378 24.10 -9.94 -0.82
C ILE A 378 24.09 -11.48 -0.69
N PHE A 379 24.53 -12.20 -1.72
CA PHE A 379 24.71 -13.64 -1.70
C PHE A 379 25.95 -14.05 -0.89
N GLU A 380 27.07 -13.33 -1.08
CA GLU A 380 28.27 -13.48 -0.24
C GLU A 380 27.95 -13.20 1.23
N GLN A 381 27.25 -12.10 1.53
CA GLN A 381 26.87 -11.75 2.91
C GLN A 381 25.91 -12.78 3.55
N LEU A 382 25.08 -13.49 2.77
CA LEU A 382 24.30 -14.63 3.27
C LEU A 382 25.20 -15.78 3.73
N GLN A 383 26.30 -16.04 3.02
CA GLN A 383 27.28 -17.07 3.37
C GLN A 383 28.14 -16.64 4.57
N GLU A 384 28.53 -15.35 4.65
CA GLU A 384 29.23 -14.78 5.82
C GLU A 384 28.40 -14.87 7.12
N ASP A 385 27.09 -14.61 7.05
CA ASP A 385 26.14 -14.77 8.17
C ASP A 385 25.95 -16.26 8.58
N GLY A 386 26.57 -17.21 7.86
CA GLY A 386 26.56 -18.64 8.16
C GLY A 386 25.28 -19.36 7.75
N LEU A 387 24.59 -18.88 6.71
CA LEU A 387 23.37 -19.50 6.18
C LEU A 387 23.68 -20.25 4.87
N GLU A 388 23.23 -21.51 4.79
CA GLU A 388 23.32 -22.30 3.56
C GLU A 388 22.30 -21.75 2.51
N PRO A 389 22.72 -21.41 1.29
CA PRO A 389 21.80 -20.91 0.26
C PRO A 389 20.92 -22.03 -0.31
N ASP A 390 19.62 -21.78 -0.41
CA ASP A 390 18.65 -22.73 -0.98
C ASP A 390 18.43 -22.50 -2.49
N VAL A 391 17.66 -23.41 -3.11
CA VAL A 391 17.21 -23.33 -4.51
C VAL A 391 16.61 -21.96 -4.86
N TYR A 392 15.89 -21.31 -3.94
CA TYR A 392 15.25 -20.01 -4.20
C TYR A 392 16.26 -18.86 -4.18
N VAL A 393 17.30 -18.93 -3.36
CA VAL A 393 18.40 -17.96 -3.37
C VAL A 393 19.24 -18.09 -4.65
N TYR A 394 19.65 -19.30 -5.03
CA TYR A 394 20.36 -19.54 -6.30
C TYR A 394 19.55 -19.07 -7.52
N ASN A 395 18.27 -19.44 -7.59
CA ASN A 395 17.37 -18.98 -8.65
C ASN A 395 17.20 -17.44 -8.67
N ALA A 396 17.21 -16.78 -7.52
CA ALA A 396 17.13 -15.32 -7.45
C ALA A 396 18.40 -14.64 -8.01
N LEU A 397 19.58 -15.22 -7.75
CA LEU A 397 20.85 -14.73 -8.28
C LEU A 397 20.97 -14.99 -9.79
N MET A 398 20.58 -16.17 -10.27
CA MET A 398 20.51 -16.47 -11.71
C MET A 398 19.57 -15.52 -12.48
N GLU A 399 18.40 -15.20 -11.91
CA GLU A 399 17.46 -14.22 -12.49
C GLU A 399 18.10 -12.81 -12.54
N ALA A 400 19.03 -12.47 -11.64
CA ALA A 400 19.77 -11.21 -11.70
C ALA A 400 20.68 -11.13 -12.93
N TYR A 401 21.56 -12.13 -13.14
CA TYR A 401 22.43 -12.18 -14.34
C TYR A 401 21.62 -12.32 -15.64
N SER A 402 20.54 -13.11 -15.64
CA SER A 402 19.60 -13.23 -16.77
C SER A 402 19.05 -11.86 -17.21
N ARG A 403 18.69 -11.01 -16.25
CA ARG A 403 18.10 -9.69 -16.51
C ARG A 403 19.12 -8.59 -16.76
N ALA A 404 20.33 -8.73 -16.21
CA ALA A 404 21.49 -7.91 -16.56
C ALA A 404 21.98 -8.17 -18.00
N GLY A 405 21.65 -9.34 -18.57
CA GLY A 405 22.06 -9.74 -19.93
C GLY A 405 23.34 -10.58 -19.97
N TYR A 406 23.72 -11.21 -18.85
CA TYR A 406 24.92 -12.05 -18.71
C TYR A 406 24.54 -13.54 -18.63
N PRO A 407 24.25 -14.21 -19.77
CA PRO A 407 23.79 -15.60 -19.78
C PRO A 407 24.84 -16.59 -19.26
N TYR A 408 26.13 -16.32 -19.49
CA TYR A 408 27.22 -17.17 -19.01
C TYR A 408 27.40 -17.08 -17.49
N GLY A 409 27.25 -15.89 -16.89
CA GLY A 409 27.22 -15.76 -15.42
C GLY A 409 26.05 -16.52 -14.79
N ALA A 410 24.87 -16.49 -15.42
CA ALA A 410 23.75 -17.34 -14.98
C ALA A 410 24.09 -18.85 -15.07
N ALA A 411 24.84 -19.28 -16.09
CA ALA A 411 25.31 -20.66 -16.24
C ALA A 411 26.38 -21.04 -15.19
N GLU A 412 27.26 -20.12 -14.81
CA GLU A 412 28.25 -20.31 -13.76
C GLU A 412 27.57 -20.48 -12.40
N ILE A 413 26.57 -19.66 -12.07
CA ILE A 413 25.76 -19.82 -10.84
C ILE A 413 24.94 -21.12 -10.86
N PHE A 414 24.39 -21.52 -12.01
CA PHE A 414 23.70 -22.81 -12.16
C PHE A 414 24.66 -24.01 -11.95
N SER A 415 25.89 -23.92 -12.46
CA SER A 415 26.93 -24.94 -12.26
C SER A 415 27.40 -24.97 -10.80
N LEU A 416 27.56 -23.81 -10.16
CA LEU A 416 27.88 -23.69 -8.74
C LEU A 416 26.79 -24.32 -7.85
N MET A 417 25.51 -24.07 -8.18
CA MET A 417 24.36 -24.68 -7.50
C MET A 417 24.45 -26.22 -7.52
N GLN A 418 24.72 -26.81 -8.70
CA GLN A 418 24.94 -28.25 -8.84
C GLN A 418 26.17 -28.75 -8.06
N HIS A 419 27.30 -28.03 -8.12
CA HIS A 419 28.53 -28.40 -7.41
C HIS A 419 28.39 -28.33 -5.88
N MET A 420 27.54 -27.46 -5.35
CA MET A 420 27.20 -27.37 -3.92
C MET A 420 26.15 -28.42 -3.48
N GLY A 421 25.75 -29.34 -4.38
CA GLY A 421 24.79 -30.40 -4.07
C GLY A 421 23.33 -29.93 -4.02
N CYS A 422 23.02 -28.74 -4.52
CA CYS A 422 21.68 -28.18 -4.57
C CYS A 422 21.05 -28.55 -5.93
N GLU A 423 20.07 -29.46 -5.94
CA GLU A 423 19.47 -29.97 -7.18
C GLU A 423 18.67 -28.86 -7.92
N PRO A 424 18.99 -28.54 -9.19
CA PRO A 424 18.26 -27.54 -9.96
C PRO A 424 16.80 -27.94 -10.21
N ASP A 425 15.88 -27.01 -9.93
CA ASP A 425 14.45 -27.25 -10.10
C ASP A 425 13.95 -26.77 -11.47
N ARG A 426 12.66 -27.00 -11.74
CA ARG A 426 12.02 -26.50 -12.96
C ARG A 426 12.12 -24.96 -13.07
N ALA A 427 12.16 -24.20 -11.98
CA ALA A 427 12.42 -22.76 -12.06
C ALA A 427 13.86 -22.45 -12.49
N SER A 428 14.87 -23.16 -11.98
CA SER A 428 16.27 -23.05 -12.43
C SER A 428 16.42 -23.21 -13.94
N TYR A 429 15.89 -24.30 -14.51
CA TYR A 429 15.92 -24.54 -15.96
C TYR A 429 15.16 -23.45 -16.75
N ASN A 430 14.01 -22.98 -16.26
CA ASN A 430 13.30 -21.87 -16.89
C ASN A 430 14.11 -20.56 -16.90
N ILE A 431 14.87 -20.25 -15.83
CA ILE A 431 15.69 -19.04 -15.76
C ILE A 431 16.84 -19.12 -16.77
N MET A 432 17.46 -20.29 -16.96
CA MET A 432 18.48 -20.52 -17.98
C MET A 432 17.94 -20.34 -19.41
N VAL A 433 16.75 -20.88 -19.72
CA VAL A 433 16.09 -20.69 -21.03
C VAL A 433 15.75 -19.21 -21.28
N ASP A 434 15.33 -18.47 -20.25
CA ASP A 434 15.08 -17.02 -20.33
C ASP A 434 16.38 -16.21 -20.50
N ALA A 435 17.47 -16.59 -19.82
CA ALA A 435 18.77 -15.92 -19.92
C ALA A 435 19.36 -16.04 -21.34
N TYR A 436 19.49 -17.26 -21.86
CA TYR A 436 19.93 -17.48 -23.24
C TYR A 436 18.95 -16.87 -24.26
N GLY A 437 17.64 -16.96 -24.00
CA GLY A 437 16.59 -16.37 -24.85
C GLY A 437 16.58 -14.85 -24.91
N ARG A 438 17.01 -14.16 -23.84
CA ARG A 438 17.26 -12.69 -23.82
C ARG A 438 18.51 -12.31 -24.61
N ALA A 439 19.58 -13.09 -24.46
CA ALA A 439 20.87 -12.84 -25.10
C ALA A 439 20.90 -13.15 -26.62
N GLY A 440 19.86 -13.77 -27.17
CA GLY A 440 19.83 -14.21 -28.58
C GLY A 440 20.48 -15.58 -28.82
N LEU A 441 20.83 -16.30 -27.76
CA LEU A 441 21.48 -17.61 -27.79
C LEU A 441 20.43 -18.72 -27.91
N HIS A 442 19.70 -18.71 -29.02
CA HIS A 442 18.51 -19.54 -29.23
C HIS A 442 18.80 -21.04 -29.20
N SER A 443 19.95 -21.47 -29.74
CA SER A 443 20.39 -22.87 -29.73
C SER A 443 20.69 -23.38 -28.31
N ASP A 444 21.29 -22.55 -27.47
CA ASP A 444 21.61 -22.89 -26.08
C ASP A 444 20.34 -22.94 -25.23
N ALA A 445 19.38 -22.04 -25.49
CA ALA A 445 18.05 -22.09 -24.89
C ALA A 445 17.27 -23.37 -25.25
N GLU A 446 17.38 -23.85 -26.49
CA GLU A 446 16.81 -25.14 -26.92
C GLU A 446 17.53 -26.33 -26.28
N ALA A 447 18.87 -26.32 -26.20
CA ALA A 447 19.64 -27.38 -25.55
C ALA A 447 19.27 -27.56 -24.06
N VAL A 448 19.12 -26.46 -23.32
CA VAL A 448 18.67 -26.49 -21.91
C VAL A 448 17.22 -26.99 -21.78
N PHE A 449 16.35 -26.65 -22.73
CA PHE A 449 14.95 -27.12 -22.74
C PHE A 449 14.84 -28.63 -23.03
N GLU A 450 15.65 -29.15 -23.95
CA GLU A 450 15.77 -30.59 -24.20
C GLU A 450 16.43 -31.34 -23.04
N GLU A 451 17.41 -30.74 -22.34
CA GLU A 451 17.96 -31.34 -21.12
C GLU A 451 16.91 -31.46 -20.01
N MET A 452 16.12 -30.41 -19.79
CA MET A 452 15.01 -30.45 -18.82
C MET A 452 14.03 -31.60 -19.13
N LYS A 453 13.68 -31.80 -20.42
CA LYS A 453 12.88 -32.95 -20.87
C LYS A 453 13.59 -34.29 -20.64
N ARG A 454 14.88 -34.39 -20.98
CA ARG A 454 15.72 -35.60 -20.80
C ARG A 454 15.79 -36.06 -19.33
N LEU A 455 15.79 -35.12 -18.39
CA LEU A 455 15.80 -35.39 -16.95
C LEU A 455 14.40 -35.74 -16.38
N GLY A 456 13.37 -35.83 -17.23
CA GLY A 456 11.99 -36.12 -16.81
C GLY A 456 11.27 -34.94 -16.16
N ILE A 457 11.87 -33.74 -16.16
CA ILE A 457 11.25 -32.53 -15.62
C ILE A 457 10.24 -32.02 -16.65
N SER A 458 8.97 -32.39 -16.46
CA SER A 458 7.87 -32.03 -17.36
C SER A 458 7.81 -30.51 -17.65
N PRO A 459 7.94 -30.07 -18.92
CA PRO A 459 7.82 -28.67 -19.29
C PRO A 459 6.43 -28.13 -18.98
N THR A 460 6.36 -26.84 -18.64
CA THR A 460 5.10 -26.16 -18.34
C THR A 460 4.77 -25.09 -19.37
N MET A 461 3.57 -24.49 -19.30
CA MET A 461 3.19 -23.33 -20.12
C MET A 461 4.29 -22.24 -20.13
N LYS A 462 4.79 -21.84 -18.95
CA LYS A 462 5.91 -20.87 -18.83
C LYS A 462 7.16 -21.34 -19.59
N SER A 463 7.47 -22.64 -19.56
CA SER A 463 8.68 -23.20 -20.17
C SER A 463 8.67 -23.08 -21.68
N HIS A 464 7.58 -23.53 -22.33
CA HIS A 464 7.42 -23.37 -23.77
C HIS A 464 7.30 -21.89 -24.16
N MET A 465 6.58 -21.07 -23.38
CA MET A 465 6.44 -19.63 -23.59
C MET A 465 7.80 -18.91 -23.60
N LEU A 466 8.75 -19.29 -22.74
CA LEU A 466 10.09 -18.71 -22.72
C LEU A 466 10.88 -19.04 -24.01
N LEU A 467 10.91 -20.32 -24.40
CA LEU A 467 11.54 -20.77 -25.64
C LEU A 467 10.90 -20.15 -26.89
N LEU A 468 9.56 -20.10 -26.93
CA LEU A 468 8.79 -19.41 -27.95
C LEU A 468 9.17 -17.91 -28.03
N SER A 469 9.35 -17.26 -26.89
CA SER A 469 9.78 -15.86 -26.85
C SER A 469 11.21 -15.66 -27.36
N ALA A 470 12.09 -16.66 -27.21
CA ALA A 470 13.44 -16.65 -27.78
C ALA A 470 13.36 -16.68 -29.31
N TYR A 471 12.69 -17.68 -29.91
CA TYR A 471 12.54 -17.79 -31.36
C TYR A 471 11.69 -16.65 -31.97
N SER A 472 10.73 -16.10 -31.23
CA SER A 472 9.97 -14.90 -31.64
C SER A 472 10.87 -13.64 -31.75
N ARG A 473 11.94 -13.55 -30.95
CA ARG A 473 13.00 -12.53 -31.12
C ARG A 473 13.93 -12.87 -32.29
N ALA A 474 14.28 -14.14 -32.46
CA ALA A 474 15.04 -14.66 -33.61
C ALA A 474 14.33 -14.43 -34.97
N ARG A 475 13.00 -14.29 -34.94
CA ARG A 475 12.07 -14.30 -36.08
C ARG A 475 11.91 -15.65 -36.77
N ASP A 476 12.29 -16.76 -36.14
CA ASP A 476 12.06 -18.10 -36.68
C ASP A 476 10.60 -18.53 -36.46
N VAL A 477 9.78 -18.36 -37.50
CA VAL A 477 8.38 -18.79 -37.54
C VAL A 477 8.25 -20.31 -37.43
N THR A 478 9.17 -21.07 -38.01
CA THR A 478 9.05 -22.53 -38.12
C THR A 478 9.26 -23.23 -36.78
N LYS A 479 10.27 -22.79 -36.01
CA LYS A 479 10.46 -23.20 -34.61
C LYS A 479 9.30 -22.76 -33.72
N CYS A 480 8.77 -21.54 -33.91
CA CYS A 480 7.63 -21.07 -33.14
C CYS A 480 6.34 -21.89 -33.40
N GLU A 481 6.04 -22.19 -34.68
CA GLU A 481 4.92 -23.05 -35.06
C GLU A 481 5.09 -24.49 -34.53
N ALA A 482 6.31 -25.02 -34.53
CA ALA A 482 6.62 -26.32 -33.95
C ALA A 482 6.41 -26.36 -32.42
N ILE A 483 6.83 -25.33 -31.68
CA ILE A 483 6.65 -25.24 -30.21
C ILE A 483 5.16 -25.19 -29.84
N VAL A 484 4.35 -24.38 -30.54
CA VAL A 484 2.90 -24.31 -30.27
C VAL A 484 2.20 -25.66 -30.57
N LYS A 485 2.69 -26.40 -31.57
CA LYS A 485 2.23 -27.77 -31.85
C LYS A 485 2.65 -28.76 -30.77
N GLU A 486 3.90 -28.73 -30.30
CA GLU A 486 4.40 -29.55 -29.18
C GLU A 486 3.59 -29.30 -27.89
N MET A 487 3.24 -28.05 -27.60
CA MET A 487 2.38 -27.69 -26.45
C MET A 487 1.02 -28.37 -26.55
N SER A 488 0.39 -28.30 -27.73
CA SER A 488 -0.92 -28.91 -28.01
C SER A 488 -0.86 -30.44 -27.92
N GLU A 489 0.20 -31.07 -28.45
CA GLU A 489 0.42 -32.52 -28.40
C GLU A 489 0.71 -33.03 -26.96
N ASN A 490 1.31 -32.18 -26.11
CA ASN A 490 1.48 -32.43 -24.68
C ASN A 490 0.22 -32.12 -23.83
N GLY A 491 -0.91 -31.77 -24.45
CA GLY A 491 -2.16 -31.46 -23.75
C GLY A 491 -2.16 -30.11 -23.01
N VAL A 492 -1.28 -29.18 -23.41
CA VAL A 492 -1.16 -27.82 -22.86
C VAL A 492 -1.73 -26.84 -23.88
N GLU A 493 -3.06 -26.68 -23.86
CA GLU A 493 -3.81 -25.74 -24.71
C GLU A 493 -3.20 -24.31 -24.65
N PRO A 494 -2.81 -23.71 -25.79
CA PRO A 494 -2.23 -22.37 -25.85
C PRO A 494 -3.12 -21.29 -25.23
N ASP A 495 -2.57 -20.50 -24.31
CA ASP A 495 -3.29 -19.37 -23.71
C ASP A 495 -3.24 -18.09 -24.58
N THR A 496 -4.03 -17.08 -24.19
CA THR A 496 -4.08 -15.77 -24.82
C THR A 496 -2.69 -15.11 -24.95
N PHE A 497 -1.74 -15.39 -24.05
CA PHE A 497 -0.39 -14.83 -24.10
C PHE A 497 0.50 -15.52 -25.13
N VAL A 498 0.39 -16.84 -25.29
CA VAL A 498 1.04 -17.61 -26.35
C VAL A 498 0.55 -17.15 -27.72
N LEU A 499 -0.77 -17.01 -27.89
CA LEU A 499 -1.37 -16.56 -29.14
C LEU A 499 -1.03 -15.08 -29.44
N ASN A 500 -1.07 -14.19 -28.44
CA ASN A 500 -0.58 -12.81 -28.56
C ASN A 500 0.92 -12.75 -28.95
N SER A 501 1.74 -13.69 -28.48
CA SER A 501 3.16 -13.79 -28.86
C SER A 501 3.34 -14.18 -30.33
N MET A 502 2.49 -15.07 -30.85
CA MET A 502 2.45 -15.47 -32.27
C MET A 502 1.91 -14.36 -33.18
N LEU A 503 0.83 -13.67 -32.78
CA LEU A 503 0.31 -12.48 -33.49
C LEU A 503 1.41 -11.43 -33.67
N ASN A 504 2.13 -11.12 -32.59
CA ASN A 504 3.24 -10.18 -32.60
C ASN A 504 4.43 -10.67 -33.46
N LEU A 505 4.66 -11.99 -33.61
CA LEU A 505 5.65 -12.54 -34.53
C LEU A 505 5.24 -12.38 -36.00
N TYR A 506 4.05 -12.84 -36.37
CA TYR A 506 3.56 -12.76 -37.75
C TYR A 506 3.47 -11.32 -38.24
N GLY A 507 2.98 -10.40 -37.41
CA GLY A 507 2.87 -8.99 -37.76
C GLY A 507 4.23 -8.28 -37.93
N ARG A 508 5.26 -8.65 -37.15
CA ARG A 508 6.65 -8.18 -37.36
C ARG A 508 7.26 -8.67 -38.68
N LEU A 509 6.67 -9.70 -39.28
CA LEU A 509 7.08 -10.31 -40.54
C LEU A 509 6.11 -10.03 -41.70
N GLY A 510 5.08 -9.20 -41.49
CA GLY A 510 4.08 -8.86 -42.50
C GLY A 510 3.16 -10.02 -42.92
N GLN A 511 3.10 -11.11 -42.15
CA GLN A 511 2.27 -12.29 -42.45
C GLN A 511 0.82 -12.09 -41.97
N PHE A 512 0.19 -10.99 -42.39
CA PHE A 512 -1.12 -10.54 -41.90
C PHE A 512 -2.22 -11.62 -42.05
N THR A 513 -2.19 -12.44 -43.10
CA THR A 513 -3.14 -13.55 -43.30
C THR A 513 -3.07 -14.62 -42.20
N LYS A 514 -1.87 -14.91 -41.66
CA LYS A 514 -1.73 -15.81 -40.49
C LYS A 514 -2.14 -15.11 -39.19
N MET A 515 -1.95 -13.80 -39.11
CA MET A 515 -2.33 -12.98 -37.96
C MET A 515 -3.86 -12.92 -37.80
N GLU A 516 -4.62 -12.57 -38.85
CA GLU A 516 -6.09 -12.62 -38.83
C GLU A 516 -6.63 -14.05 -38.61
N LYS A 517 -5.92 -15.08 -39.09
CA LYS A 517 -6.29 -16.48 -38.78
C LYS A 517 -6.21 -16.79 -37.28
N ILE A 518 -5.16 -16.35 -36.58
CA ILE A 518 -5.09 -16.54 -35.11
C ILE A 518 -6.14 -15.69 -34.39
N LEU A 519 -6.44 -14.47 -34.86
CA LEU A 519 -7.55 -13.68 -34.30
C LEU A 519 -8.88 -14.46 -34.41
N ALA A 520 -9.20 -15.00 -35.59
CA ALA A 520 -10.38 -15.84 -35.78
C ALA A 520 -10.37 -17.12 -34.90
N GLU A 521 -9.20 -17.73 -34.65
CA GLU A 521 -9.06 -18.88 -33.75
C GLU A 521 -9.28 -18.51 -32.27
N MET A 522 -8.88 -17.31 -31.85
CA MET A 522 -9.16 -16.77 -30.51
C MET A 522 -10.64 -16.38 -30.33
N GLU A 523 -11.31 -15.95 -31.40
CA GLU A 523 -12.72 -15.55 -31.38
C GLU A 523 -13.69 -16.72 -31.43
N ASN A 524 -13.35 -17.79 -32.15
CA ASN A 524 -14.17 -19.01 -32.25
C ASN A 524 -13.77 -20.10 -31.23
N GLY A 525 -12.64 -19.92 -30.53
CA GLY A 525 -12.11 -20.84 -29.53
C GLY A 525 -12.49 -20.49 -28.09
N PRO A 526 -12.01 -21.26 -27.10
CA PRO A 526 -12.21 -20.98 -25.67
C PRO A 526 -11.33 -19.83 -25.15
N CYS A 527 -10.35 -19.37 -25.92
CA CYS A 527 -9.31 -18.42 -25.50
C CYS A 527 -9.62 -16.99 -25.96
N THR A 528 -10.50 -16.31 -25.23
CA THR A 528 -10.94 -14.94 -25.55
C THR A 528 -9.77 -13.97 -25.77
N ALA A 529 -9.82 -13.22 -26.87
CA ALA A 529 -8.97 -12.06 -27.10
C ALA A 529 -9.15 -10.98 -26.02
N ASP A 530 -8.07 -10.30 -25.68
CA ASP A 530 -8.04 -9.27 -24.64
C ASP A 530 -7.62 -7.89 -25.21
N ILE A 531 -7.61 -6.85 -24.36
CA ILE A 531 -7.15 -5.51 -24.76
C ILE A 531 -5.69 -5.57 -25.24
N SER A 532 -4.86 -6.47 -24.69
CA SER A 532 -3.49 -6.69 -25.17
C SER A 532 -3.45 -7.25 -26.60
N THR A 533 -4.34 -8.17 -26.97
CA THR A 533 -4.51 -8.67 -28.35
C THR A 533 -4.74 -7.51 -29.32
N TYR A 534 -5.72 -6.65 -29.03
CA TYR A 534 -6.03 -5.50 -29.88
C TYR A 534 -4.90 -4.46 -29.91
N ASN A 535 -4.26 -4.17 -28.76
CA ASN A 535 -3.09 -3.29 -28.70
C ASN A 535 -1.93 -3.79 -29.58
N ILE A 536 -1.73 -5.11 -29.68
CA ILE A 536 -0.74 -5.72 -30.57
C ILE A 536 -1.15 -5.50 -32.04
N LEU A 537 -2.39 -5.82 -32.43
CA LEU A 537 -2.90 -5.67 -33.79
C LEU A 537 -2.83 -4.20 -34.27
N ILE A 538 -3.33 -3.26 -33.47
CA ILE A 538 -3.35 -1.82 -33.78
C ILE A 538 -1.94 -1.25 -33.95
N ASN A 539 -1.00 -1.65 -33.07
CA ASN A 539 0.42 -1.24 -33.16
C ASN A 539 1.09 -1.81 -34.43
N ILE A 540 0.73 -3.02 -34.84
CA ILE A 540 1.28 -3.68 -36.04
C ILE A 540 0.71 -3.07 -37.32
N TYR A 541 -0.62 -2.99 -37.47
CA TYR A 541 -1.26 -2.33 -38.61
C TYR A 541 -0.89 -0.85 -38.68
N GLY A 542 -0.74 -0.18 -37.55
CA GLY A 542 -0.25 1.20 -37.45
C GLY A 542 1.21 1.38 -37.84
N LYS A 543 2.05 0.34 -37.76
CA LYS A 543 3.43 0.36 -38.28
C LYS A 543 3.50 0.05 -39.77
N ALA A 544 2.63 -0.84 -40.26
CA ALA A 544 2.50 -1.17 -41.67
C ALA A 544 1.72 -0.11 -42.49
N GLY A 545 0.96 0.77 -41.83
CA GLY A 545 0.27 1.91 -42.44
C GLY A 545 -1.19 1.65 -42.86
N PHE A 546 -1.76 0.50 -42.50
CA PHE A 546 -3.15 0.11 -42.78
C PHE A 546 -4.12 0.83 -41.82
N LEU A 547 -4.47 2.09 -42.12
CA LEU A 547 -5.31 2.90 -41.24
C LEU A 547 -6.76 2.40 -41.17
N GLU A 548 -7.33 1.94 -42.28
CA GLU A 548 -8.72 1.46 -42.36
C GLU A 548 -8.96 0.30 -41.37
N ARG A 549 -8.10 -0.72 -41.38
CA ARG A 549 -8.16 -1.86 -40.43
C ARG A 549 -7.96 -1.45 -38.96
N ILE A 550 -7.27 -0.33 -38.68
CA ILE A 550 -7.15 0.19 -37.30
C ILE A 550 -8.47 0.78 -36.81
N GLU A 551 -9.16 1.54 -37.66
CA GLU A 551 -10.45 2.12 -37.33
C GLU A 551 -11.53 1.04 -37.16
N GLU A 552 -11.51 0.00 -38.01
CA GLU A 552 -12.33 -1.22 -37.82
C GLU A 552 -12.11 -1.86 -36.45
N LEU A 553 -10.85 -2.17 -36.09
CA LEU A 553 -10.50 -2.75 -34.78
C LEU A 553 -10.89 -1.84 -33.60
N PHE A 554 -10.92 -0.51 -33.80
CA PHE A 554 -11.42 0.44 -32.79
C PHE A 554 -12.94 0.43 -32.65
N VAL A 555 -13.69 0.07 -33.70
CA VAL A 555 -15.14 -0.18 -33.62
C VAL A 555 -15.40 -1.53 -32.96
N GLU A 556 -14.71 -2.60 -33.37
CA GLU A 556 -14.81 -3.94 -32.76
C GLU A 556 -14.57 -3.90 -31.24
N LEU A 557 -13.57 -3.14 -30.78
CA LEU A 557 -13.29 -2.91 -29.36
C LEU A 557 -14.50 -2.32 -28.61
N LYS A 558 -15.15 -1.30 -29.19
CA LYS A 558 -16.31 -0.61 -28.61
C LYS A 558 -17.54 -1.54 -28.57
N GLU A 559 -17.80 -2.29 -29.65
CA GLU A 559 -18.90 -3.27 -29.70
C GLU A 559 -18.73 -4.40 -28.68
N ARG A 560 -17.49 -4.86 -28.46
CA ARG A 560 -17.16 -5.89 -27.46
C ARG A 560 -17.08 -5.36 -26.03
N ASN A 561 -17.49 -4.11 -25.79
CA ASN A 561 -17.49 -3.43 -24.49
C ASN A 561 -16.09 -3.33 -23.81
N PHE A 562 -15.01 -3.46 -24.58
CA PHE A 562 -13.67 -3.16 -24.08
C PHE A 562 -13.47 -1.65 -23.98
N LYS A 563 -12.84 -1.18 -22.90
CA LYS A 563 -12.41 0.21 -22.76
C LYS A 563 -10.97 0.33 -23.28
N PRO A 564 -10.71 1.12 -24.34
CA PRO A 564 -9.35 1.37 -24.82
C PRO A 564 -8.48 1.97 -23.72
N ASP A 565 -7.24 1.48 -23.60
CA ASP A 565 -6.26 1.98 -22.65
C ASP A 565 -5.30 3.00 -23.30
N VAL A 566 -4.40 3.57 -22.49
CA VAL A 566 -3.41 4.57 -22.92
C VAL A 566 -2.55 4.05 -24.09
N VAL A 567 -2.24 2.75 -24.11
CA VAL A 567 -1.45 2.10 -25.17
C VAL A 567 -2.30 1.91 -26.43
N THR A 568 -3.60 1.62 -26.31
CA THR A 568 -4.54 1.57 -27.45
C THR A 568 -4.59 2.92 -28.17
N TRP A 569 -4.85 3.99 -27.42
CA TRP A 569 -4.92 5.35 -27.97
C TRP A 569 -3.57 5.81 -28.55
N THR A 570 -2.48 5.66 -27.79
CA THR A 570 -1.11 6.01 -28.25
C THR A 570 -0.74 5.26 -29.53
N SER A 571 -1.15 4.00 -29.68
CA SER A 571 -0.88 3.20 -30.89
C SER A 571 -1.65 3.71 -32.11
N ARG A 572 -2.91 4.14 -31.94
CA ARG A 572 -3.73 4.78 -32.99
C ARG A 572 -3.13 6.12 -33.40
N ILE A 573 -2.89 7.04 -32.45
CA ILE A 573 -2.25 8.34 -32.72
C ILE A 573 -0.89 8.13 -33.40
N GLY A 574 -0.12 7.12 -32.98
CA GLY A 574 1.16 6.73 -33.59
C GLY A 574 1.09 6.29 -35.04
N ALA A 575 -0.06 5.78 -35.51
CA ALA A 575 -0.28 5.43 -36.92
C ALA A 575 -0.48 6.67 -37.80
N TYR A 576 -1.26 7.65 -37.33
CA TYR A 576 -1.48 8.93 -38.03
C TYR A 576 -0.24 9.85 -37.95
N SER A 577 0.45 9.84 -36.81
CA SER A 577 1.72 10.56 -36.58
C SER A 577 2.80 10.15 -37.58
N ARG A 578 2.95 8.84 -37.86
CA ARG A 578 3.84 8.32 -38.90
C ARG A 578 3.51 8.80 -40.32
N LYS A 579 2.27 9.22 -40.59
CA LYS A 579 1.88 9.83 -41.87
C LYS A 579 1.84 11.38 -41.83
N LYS A 580 2.35 12.00 -40.75
CA LYS A 580 2.34 13.46 -40.50
C LYS A 580 0.94 14.10 -40.57
N LEU A 581 -0.10 13.34 -40.23
CA LEU A 581 -1.49 13.80 -40.22
C LEU A 581 -1.82 14.52 -38.90
N TYR A 582 -1.14 15.63 -38.64
CA TYR A 582 -1.18 16.38 -37.37
C TYR A 582 -2.60 16.65 -36.84
N VAL A 583 -3.51 17.15 -37.69
CA VAL A 583 -4.90 17.46 -37.31
C VAL A 583 -5.63 16.21 -36.80
N LYS A 584 -5.46 15.05 -37.47
CA LYS A 584 -6.05 13.78 -37.02
C LYS A 584 -5.42 13.28 -35.71
N CYS A 585 -4.14 13.55 -35.47
CA CYS A 585 -3.51 13.25 -34.19
C CYS A 585 -4.13 14.05 -33.03
N LEU A 586 -4.49 15.32 -33.25
CA LEU A 586 -5.21 16.13 -32.26
C LEU A 586 -6.65 15.65 -32.06
N GLU A 587 -7.42 15.40 -33.13
CA GLU A 587 -8.79 14.87 -33.03
C GLU A 587 -8.86 13.57 -32.19
N ILE A 588 -7.93 12.64 -32.41
CA ILE A 588 -7.88 11.36 -31.69
C ILE A 588 -7.39 11.55 -30.24
N PHE A 589 -6.58 12.59 -29.97
CA PHE A 589 -6.19 12.98 -28.62
C PHE A 589 -7.35 13.63 -27.84
N GLU A 590 -8.20 14.43 -28.49
CA GLU A 590 -9.46 14.90 -27.91
C GLU A 590 -10.40 13.72 -27.60
N GLU A 591 -10.58 12.76 -28.53
CA GLU A 591 -11.40 11.55 -28.28
C GLU A 591 -10.86 10.70 -27.11
N MET A 592 -9.54 10.62 -26.97
CA MET A 592 -8.88 9.97 -25.84
C MET A 592 -9.23 10.64 -24.50
N ILE A 593 -9.17 11.97 -24.45
CA ILE A 593 -9.49 12.78 -23.26
C ILE A 593 -10.98 12.67 -22.90
N ASP A 594 -11.87 12.80 -23.88
CA ASP A 594 -13.32 12.67 -23.70
C ASP A 594 -13.73 11.24 -23.26
N SER A 595 -12.96 10.21 -23.63
CA SER A 595 -13.15 8.84 -23.11
C SER A 595 -12.75 8.67 -21.63
N GLY A 596 -12.16 9.71 -21.01
CA GLY A 596 -11.65 9.69 -19.64
C GLY A 596 -10.29 9.01 -19.50
N CYS A 597 -9.55 8.81 -20.60
CA CYS A 597 -8.24 8.17 -20.61
C CYS A 597 -7.14 9.24 -20.46
N ALA A 598 -6.39 9.20 -19.35
CA ALA A 598 -5.33 10.17 -19.10
C ALA A 598 -4.07 9.87 -19.96
N PRO A 599 -3.60 10.80 -20.80
CA PRO A 599 -2.42 10.61 -21.63
C PRO A 599 -1.11 10.65 -20.84
N ASP A 600 -0.11 9.94 -21.36
CA ASP A 600 1.20 9.75 -20.72
C ASP A 600 2.35 10.39 -21.52
N GLY A 601 3.58 10.26 -21.00
CA GLY A 601 4.79 10.70 -21.69
C GLY A 601 5.06 9.98 -23.02
N GLY A 602 4.52 8.78 -23.22
CA GLY A 602 4.51 8.11 -24.51
C GLY A 602 3.61 8.81 -25.53
N THR A 603 2.37 9.12 -25.13
CA THR A 603 1.39 9.89 -25.91
C THR A 603 1.98 11.24 -26.32
N ALA A 604 2.58 11.96 -25.36
CA ALA A 604 3.26 13.24 -25.57
C ALA A 604 4.33 13.18 -26.67
N LYS A 605 5.23 12.19 -26.60
CA LYS A 605 6.30 11.98 -27.59
C LYS A 605 5.75 11.61 -28.97
N VAL A 606 4.63 10.89 -29.02
CA VAL A 606 3.95 10.51 -30.27
C VAL A 606 3.28 11.72 -30.95
N LEU A 607 2.71 12.64 -30.18
CA LEU A 607 2.19 13.92 -30.70
C LEU A 607 3.31 14.82 -31.21
N LEU A 608 4.37 15.04 -30.43
CA LEU A 608 5.53 15.84 -30.85
C LEU A 608 6.18 15.30 -32.14
N SER A 609 6.21 13.98 -32.32
CA SER A 609 6.70 13.37 -33.57
C SER A 609 5.74 13.49 -34.75
N ALA A 610 4.48 13.87 -34.55
CA ALA A 610 3.53 14.20 -35.61
C ALA A 610 3.75 15.61 -36.19
N CYS A 611 4.28 16.55 -35.39
CA CYS A 611 4.50 17.94 -35.77
C CYS A 611 5.46 18.10 -36.96
N SER A 612 5.26 19.14 -37.76
CA SER A 612 6.04 19.47 -38.96
C SER A 612 6.43 20.95 -39.07
N SER A 613 5.85 21.84 -38.26
CA SER A 613 6.33 23.22 -38.05
C SER A 613 6.64 23.48 -36.57
N GLU A 614 7.40 24.53 -36.31
CA GLU A 614 7.79 24.98 -34.97
C GLU A 614 6.55 25.41 -34.15
N ASP A 615 5.58 26.08 -34.79
CA ASP A 615 4.30 26.44 -34.16
C ASP A 615 3.54 25.21 -33.64
N GLN A 616 3.57 24.09 -34.37
CA GLN A 616 2.94 22.83 -33.96
C GLN A 616 3.68 22.17 -32.80
N VAL A 617 5.01 22.33 -32.74
CA VAL A 617 5.82 21.85 -31.60
C VAL A 617 5.47 22.66 -30.35
N GLU A 618 5.38 23.98 -30.45
CA GLU A 618 5.00 24.82 -29.31
C GLU A 618 3.53 24.63 -28.88
N GLN A 619 2.59 24.50 -29.83
CA GLN A 619 1.18 24.19 -29.53
C GLN A 619 1.05 22.89 -28.72
N VAL A 620 1.73 21.82 -29.14
CA VAL A 620 1.76 20.55 -28.37
C VAL A 620 2.50 20.74 -27.05
N THR A 621 3.62 21.45 -27.03
CA THR A 621 4.42 21.64 -25.80
C THR A 621 3.64 22.45 -24.75
N SER A 622 2.84 23.44 -25.14
CA SER A 622 1.94 24.19 -24.25
C SER A 622 0.84 23.29 -23.63
N VAL A 623 0.24 22.39 -24.43
CA VAL A 623 -0.69 21.35 -23.94
C VAL A 623 0.02 20.39 -22.95
N LEU A 624 1.30 20.10 -23.17
CA LEU A 624 2.09 19.25 -22.26
C LEU A 624 2.54 19.97 -20.98
N ARG A 625 2.88 21.27 -21.03
CA ARG A 625 3.19 22.08 -19.84
C ARG A 625 1.95 22.24 -18.95
N THR A 626 0.78 22.47 -19.54
CA THR A 626 -0.50 22.53 -18.80
C THR A 626 -0.88 21.17 -18.21
N MET A 627 -0.67 20.06 -18.93
CA MET A 627 -0.79 18.70 -18.37
C MET A 627 0.09 18.50 -17.12
N HIS A 628 1.35 18.95 -17.12
CA HIS A 628 2.25 18.76 -15.97
C HIS A 628 1.80 19.60 -14.76
N LYS A 629 1.50 20.90 -14.94
CA LYS A 629 1.03 21.78 -13.85
C LYS A 629 -0.29 21.33 -13.22
N ASP A 630 -1.19 20.70 -13.98
CA ASP A 630 -2.46 20.16 -13.45
C ASP A 630 -2.31 18.73 -12.87
N LEU A 631 -1.25 17.98 -13.22
CA LEU A 631 -0.95 16.66 -12.62
C LEU A 631 -0.46 16.78 -11.17
N GLU A 632 0.32 17.82 -10.85
CA GLU A 632 0.75 18.13 -9.48
C GLU A 632 -0.44 18.60 -8.61
N LYS A 633 -1.40 19.31 -9.21
CA LYS A 633 -2.63 19.78 -8.55
C LYS A 633 -3.71 18.69 -8.51
N MET A 634 -3.37 17.58 -7.86
CA MET A 634 -4.08 16.29 -7.90
C MET A 634 -5.49 16.29 -7.27
N ALA A 635 -6.48 16.89 -7.94
CA ALA A 635 -7.87 16.95 -7.44
C ALA A 635 -9.00 16.71 -8.48
N CYS A 636 -8.90 17.17 -9.72
CA CYS A 636 -10.08 17.26 -10.62
C CYS A 636 -9.85 16.85 -12.09
N ARG A 637 -9.83 15.53 -12.33
CA ARG A 637 -9.68 14.92 -13.67
C ARG A 637 -10.72 15.38 -14.71
N LEU A 638 -11.91 15.80 -14.28
CA LEU A 638 -12.99 16.27 -15.17
C LEU A 638 -12.89 17.76 -15.55
N LEU A 639 -12.26 18.60 -14.70
CA LEU A 639 -12.04 20.01 -15.03
C LEU A 639 -10.90 20.18 -16.05
N TRP A 640 -9.90 19.31 -15.98
CA TRP A 640 -8.78 19.27 -16.91
C TRP A 640 -9.23 19.06 -18.37
N ALA A 641 -10.04 18.02 -18.63
CA ALA A 641 -10.59 17.73 -19.96
C ALA A 641 -11.33 18.94 -20.57
N SER A 642 -12.20 19.59 -19.79
CA SER A 642 -12.96 20.76 -20.21
C SER A 642 -12.08 21.99 -20.53
N ARG A 643 -10.88 22.10 -19.96
CA ARG A 643 -9.94 23.23 -20.17
C ARG A 643 -8.99 23.01 -21.34
N VAL A 644 -8.57 21.76 -21.59
CA VAL A 644 -7.74 21.40 -22.75
C VAL A 644 -8.57 21.54 -24.04
N ALA A 645 -9.82 21.02 -24.04
CA ALA A 645 -10.73 21.17 -25.16
C ALA A 645 -11.11 22.64 -25.46
N SER A 646 -11.10 23.54 -24.46
CA SER A 646 -11.28 24.98 -24.71
C SER A 646 -10.04 25.65 -25.29
N HIS A 647 -8.82 25.26 -24.87
CA HIS A 647 -7.58 25.80 -25.45
C HIS A 647 -7.38 25.38 -26.91
N LEU A 648 -7.55 24.09 -27.23
CA LEU A 648 -7.38 23.59 -28.60
C LEU A 648 -8.36 24.24 -29.59
N ARG A 649 -9.60 24.51 -29.17
CA ARG A 649 -10.60 25.23 -30.00
C ARG A 649 -10.27 26.71 -30.22
N ILE A 650 -9.42 27.32 -29.40
CA ILE A 650 -9.03 28.74 -29.51
C ILE A 650 -7.76 28.88 -30.38
N SER A 651 -6.85 27.90 -30.35
CA SER A 651 -5.54 27.94 -31.02
C SER A 651 -5.57 27.89 -32.55
N VAL A 652 -6.74 27.84 -33.18
CA VAL A 652 -6.90 28.01 -34.65
C VAL A 652 -6.84 29.49 -35.07
N SER A 653 -6.94 30.42 -34.11
CA SER A 653 -6.72 31.86 -34.33
C SER A 653 -5.38 32.34 -33.77
N GLN A 654 -4.65 33.11 -34.58
CA GLN A 654 -3.27 33.55 -34.33
C GLN A 654 -3.05 34.24 -32.97
N ARG A 655 -1.92 33.92 -32.33
CA ARG A 655 -1.09 34.84 -31.52
C ARG A 655 0.32 34.29 -31.36
N GLY A 656 1.31 35.18 -31.34
CA GLY A 656 2.68 34.84 -30.95
C GLY A 656 2.85 34.82 -29.44
N PHE A 657 4.06 34.52 -28.98
CA PHE A 657 4.46 34.63 -27.58
C PHE A 657 4.24 36.05 -27.04
N SER A 658 3.91 36.15 -25.76
CA SER A 658 3.86 37.39 -24.99
C SER A 658 4.09 37.04 -23.53
N SER A 659 5.03 37.73 -22.87
CA SER A 659 5.07 37.80 -21.41
C SER A 659 3.76 38.43 -20.89
N VAL A 660 3.36 38.12 -19.65
CA VAL A 660 2.05 38.52 -19.12
C VAL A 660 2.08 39.96 -18.58
N VAL A 661 2.18 40.95 -19.48
CA VAL A 661 2.14 42.36 -19.10
C VAL A 661 0.71 42.79 -18.76
N LEU A 662 0.50 43.29 -17.54
CA LEU A 662 -0.80 43.73 -17.02
C LEU A 662 -1.04 45.21 -17.31
N LYS A 663 -2.27 45.56 -17.72
CA LYS A 663 -2.58 46.92 -18.20
C LYS A 663 -2.69 47.98 -17.11
N ASP A 664 -3.01 47.57 -15.89
CA ASP A 664 -3.30 48.47 -14.75
C ASP A 664 -2.07 48.76 -13.87
N LEU A 665 -0.86 48.41 -14.35
CA LEU A 665 0.41 48.58 -13.67
C LEU A 665 1.33 49.57 -14.38
N LYS A 666 2.32 50.08 -13.63
CA LYS A 666 3.46 50.84 -14.13
C LYS A 666 4.74 50.03 -13.97
N TYR A 667 5.71 50.24 -14.85
CA TYR A 667 6.91 49.41 -14.98
C TYR A 667 8.19 50.24 -15.01
N ALA A 668 9.24 49.76 -14.33
CA ALA A 668 10.59 50.27 -14.42
C ALA A 668 11.35 49.67 -15.61
N ASP A 669 12.44 50.33 -16.02
CA ASP A 669 13.45 49.79 -16.94
C ASP A 669 14.30 48.68 -16.30
N SER A 670 14.27 48.57 -14.97
CA SER A 670 14.90 47.48 -14.19
C SER A 670 13.94 46.28 -13.95
N HIS A 671 12.81 46.24 -14.66
CA HIS A 671 11.80 45.16 -14.68
C HIS A 671 11.01 44.94 -13.38
N GLU A 672 11.03 45.86 -12.42
CA GLU A 672 10.05 45.90 -11.34
C GLU A 672 8.71 46.52 -11.82
N TRP A 673 7.61 46.04 -11.24
CA TRP A 673 6.28 46.62 -11.43
C TRP A 673 5.82 47.35 -10.17
N VAL A 674 4.97 48.35 -10.35
CA VAL A 674 4.29 49.07 -9.27
C VAL A 674 2.80 49.24 -9.56
N LYS A 675 1.99 48.93 -8.53
CA LYS A 675 0.56 49.20 -8.47
C LYS A 675 0.30 50.32 -7.47
N ILE A 676 -0.43 51.37 -7.86
CA ILE A 676 -0.73 52.53 -7.02
C ILE A 676 -2.19 52.51 -6.59
N ASP A 677 -2.44 52.69 -5.30
CA ASP A 677 -3.77 52.78 -4.70
C ASP A 677 -3.79 53.92 -3.67
N GLY A 678 -4.37 55.07 -4.05
CA GLY A 678 -4.34 56.29 -3.25
C GLY A 678 -2.91 56.78 -2.98
N ASN A 679 -2.53 56.86 -1.69
CA ASN A 679 -1.19 57.27 -1.26
C ASN A 679 -0.21 56.09 -1.10
N LYS A 680 -0.64 54.86 -1.42
CA LYS A 680 0.17 53.65 -1.28
C LYS A 680 0.57 53.08 -2.64
N ALA A 681 1.74 52.47 -2.68
CA ALA A 681 2.24 51.74 -3.84
C ALA A 681 2.73 50.34 -3.42
N THR A 682 2.38 49.32 -4.21
CA THR A 682 2.79 47.92 -4.02
C THR A 682 3.77 47.55 -5.12
N PHE A 683 4.91 46.93 -4.79
CA PHE A 683 5.96 46.56 -5.75
C PHE A 683 6.10 45.05 -5.89
N GLY A 684 6.61 44.61 -7.03
CA GLY A 684 7.13 43.26 -7.25
C GLY A 684 7.99 43.19 -8.52
N ILE A 685 8.49 41.99 -8.85
CA ILE A 685 9.26 41.73 -10.07
C ILE A 685 8.33 41.16 -11.14
N THR A 686 8.60 41.47 -12.41
CA THR A 686 7.75 41.03 -13.53
C THR A 686 7.93 39.57 -13.92
N ASP A 687 6.91 39.05 -14.62
CA ASP A 687 6.91 37.75 -15.28
C ASP A 687 8.11 37.55 -16.22
N HIS A 688 8.47 38.61 -16.97
CA HIS A 688 9.65 38.64 -17.86
C HIS A 688 10.97 38.48 -17.09
N ALA A 689 11.14 39.18 -15.97
CA ALA A 689 12.37 39.10 -15.18
C ALA A 689 12.47 37.81 -14.35
N GLN A 690 11.37 37.27 -13.82
CA GLN A 690 11.43 35.99 -13.08
C GLN A 690 11.79 34.82 -14.00
N ASP A 691 11.34 34.79 -15.26
CA ASP A 691 11.75 33.75 -16.23
C ASP A 691 13.27 33.85 -16.54
N HIS A 692 13.79 35.07 -16.65
CA HIS A 692 15.22 35.34 -16.84
C HIS A 692 16.06 34.91 -15.63
N LEU A 693 15.59 35.11 -14.39
CA LEU A 693 16.23 34.61 -13.17
C LEU A 693 16.09 33.07 -13.01
N GLY A 694 14.96 32.49 -13.41
CA GLY A 694 14.58 31.11 -13.07
C GLY A 694 14.22 30.94 -11.60
N ASP A 695 14.22 29.69 -11.11
CA ASP A 695 13.74 29.34 -9.77
C ASP A 695 14.38 30.21 -8.67
N VAL A 696 13.54 31.02 -8.02
CA VAL A 696 13.90 31.95 -6.93
C VAL A 696 13.95 31.19 -5.62
N VAL A 697 15.11 31.23 -4.96
CA VAL A 697 15.43 30.45 -3.75
C VAL A 697 15.50 31.29 -2.48
N TYR A 698 15.68 32.61 -2.60
CA TYR A 698 15.66 33.55 -1.47
C TYR A 698 15.33 34.98 -1.93
N VAL A 699 14.71 35.77 -1.05
CA VAL A 699 14.40 37.19 -1.27
C VAL A 699 14.78 37.97 0.00
N GLU A 700 15.65 38.96 -0.13
CA GLU A 700 16.01 39.88 0.94
C GLU A 700 14.98 41.02 1.02
N LEU A 701 14.34 41.16 2.19
CA LEU A 701 13.29 42.14 2.47
C LEU A 701 13.81 43.23 3.43
N PRO A 702 13.48 44.52 3.20
CA PRO A 702 13.85 45.61 4.11
C PRO A 702 12.96 45.65 5.36
N ASP A 703 13.41 46.32 6.42
CA ASP A 703 12.57 46.58 7.60
C ASP A 703 11.35 47.47 7.30
N VAL A 704 10.22 47.21 7.94
CA VAL A 704 9.07 48.13 7.94
C VAL A 704 9.46 49.44 8.63
N GLY A 705 9.19 50.57 7.97
CA GLY A 705 9.68 51.90 8.36
C GLY A 705 10.96 52.34 7.65
N HIS A 706 11.61 51.47 6.85
CA HIS A 706 12.72 51.88 6.00
C HIS A 706 12.27 52.89 4.94
N SER A 707 13.15 53.80 4.52
CA SER A 707 12.84 54.82 3.49
C SER A 707 13.57 54.52 2.20
N VAL A 708 12.80 54.28 1.13
CA VAL A 708 13.30 53.93 -0.21
C VAL A 708 13.26 55.13 -1.16
N SER A 709 14.09 55.12 -2.20
CA SER A 709 14.23 56.21 -3.18
C SER A 709 14.20 55.68 -4.60
N GLN A 710 13.57 56.40 -5.53
CA GLN A 710 13.46 56.00 -6.95
C GLN A 710 14.83 55.65 -7.54
N GLY A 711 14.94 54.46 -8.16
CA GLY A 711 16.19 53.99 -8.78
C GLY A 711 17.30 53.64 -7.78
N LYS A 712 16.94 53.19 -6.57
CA LYS A 712 17.86 52.60 -5.59
C LYS A 712 17.40 51.22 -5.15
N SER A 713 18.36 50.32 -4.99
CA SER A 713 18.14 49.00 -4.38
C SER A 713 17.59 49.14 -2.96
N PHE A 714 16.63 48.29 -2.63
CA PHE A 714 16.08 48.11 -1.28
C PHE A 714 16.17 46.67 -0.76
N GLY A 715 16.72 45.76 -1.56
CA GLY A 715 16.80 44.32 -1.31
C GLY A 715 17.37 43.58 -2.53
N ALA A 716 17.40 42.26 -2.48
CA ALA A 716 17.95 41.40 -3.53
C ALA A 716 17.14 40.11 -3.68
N VAL A 717 17.14 39.53 -4.88
CA VAL A 717 16.63 38.18 -5.17
C VAL A 717 17.80 37.25 -5.48
N GLU A 718 17.80 36.06 -4.87
CA GLU A 718 18.70 34.97 -5.24
C GLU A 718 17.91 33.86 -5.96
N SER A 719 18.44 33.41 -7.08
CA SER A 719 17.87 32.36 -7.93
C SER A 719 18.92 31.30 -8.26
N VAL A 720 18.49 30.16 -8.80
CA VAL A 720 19.38 29.09 -9.27
C VAL A 720 20.34 29.52 -10.40
N LYS A 721 20.14 30.68 -11.02
CA LYS A 721 21.05 31.24 -12.05
C LYS A 721 21.93 32.37 -11.53
N ALA A 722 21.37 33.30 -10.75
CA ALA A 722 22.03 34.54 -10.34
C ALA A 722 21.41 35.20 -9.08
N THR A 723 22.17 36.08 -8.45
CA THR A 723 21.66 37.08 -7.49
C THR A 723 21.45 38.42 -8.23
N SER A 724 20.42 39.19 -7.88
CA SER A 724 20.15 40.50 -8.51
C SER A 724 19.47 41.47 -7.54
N ASP A 725 19.88 42.73 -7.57
CA ASP A 725 19.33 43.82 -6.75
C ASP A 725 17.90 44.19 -7.20
N ILE A 726 17.03 44.56 -6.25
CA ILE A 726 15.64 45.00 -6.49
C ILE A 726 15.54 46.51 -6.26
N ASN A 727 15.21 47.28 -7.28
CA ASN A 727 15.18 48.74 -7.23
C ASN A 727 13.78 49.29 -6.95
N SER A 728 13.71 50.37 -6.18
CA SER A 728 12.44 51.04 -5.88
C SER A 728 11.94 51.83 -7.09
N PRO A 729 10.74 51.55 -7.65
CA PRO A 729 10.22 52.30 -8.81
C PRO A 729 9.88 53.76 -8.48
N VAL A 730 9.59 54.06 -7.21
CA VAL A 730 9.22 55.38 -6.66
C VAL A 730 9.74 55.55 -5.24
N SER A 731 9.86 56.78 -4.75
CA SER A 731 10.33 57.09 -3.39
C SER A 731 9.21 57.04 -2.34
N GLY A 732 9.50 56.54 -1.15
CA GLY A 732 8.50 56.36 -0.10
C GLY A 732 9.05 55.74 1.19
N THR A 733 8.16 55.45 2.14
CA THR A 733 8.47 54.70 3.38
C THR A 733 7.78 53.35 3.35
N VAL A 734 8.50 52.26 3.63
CA VAL A 734 7.96 50.90 3.69
C VAL A 734 6.94 50.79 4.81
N VAL A 735 5.71 50.40 4.47
CA VAL A 735 4.59 50.22 5.42
C VAL A 735 4.17 48.76 5.58
N GLU A 736 4.59 47.88 4.67
CA GLU A 736 4.30 46.45 4.70
C GLU A 736 5.35 45.71 3.86
N VAL A 737 5.71 44.47 4.25
CA VAL A 737 6.62 43.58 3.51
C VAL A 737 5.96 42.20 3.42
N ASN A 738 6.26 41.45 2.36
CA ASN A 738 5.65 40.13 2.17
C ASN A 738 6.45 39.02 2.89
N GLU A 739 6.18 38.84 4.18
CA GLU A 739 6.81 37.80 5.02
C GLU A 739 6.62 36.37 4.46
N GLU A 740 5.60 36.11 3.62
CA GLU A 740 5.37 34.81 2.97
C GLU A 740 6.54 34.41 2.04
N LEU A 741 7.28 35.38 1.49
CA LEU A 741 8.47 35.13 0.65
C LEU A 741 9.66 34.55 1.44
N THR A 742 9.67 34.66 2.77
CA THR A 742 10.71 34.05 3.62
C THR A 742 10.53 32.54 3.74
N GLU A 743 9.30 32.03 3.70
CA GLU A 743 9.01 30.57 3.69
C GLU A 743 8.79 30.02 2.27
N SER A 744 8.27 30.84 1.35
CA SER A 744 7.89 30.45 -0.02
C SER A 744 8.41 31.42 -1.10
N PRO A 745 9.74 31.57 -1.27
CA PRO A 745 10.33 32.51 -2.24
C PRO A 745 9.91 32.25 -3.71
N GLY A 746 9.60 31.00 -4.06
CA GLY A 746 9.05 30.60 -5.37
C GLY A 746 7.66 31.17 -5.71
N LEU A 747 7.01 31.94 -4.82
CA LEU A 747 5.85 32.76 -5.16
C LEU A 747 6.21 33.86 -6.17
N VAL A 748 7.47 34.32 -6.23
CA VAL A 748 7.95 35.25 -7.26
C VAL A 748 7.85 34.63 -8.66
N ASN A 749 8.21 33.36 -8.85
CA ASN A 749 8.04 32.68 -10.14
C ASN A 749 6.60 32.26 -10.43
N SER A 750 5.89 31.75 -9.41
CA SER A 750 4.59 31.11 -9.61
C SER A 750 3.40 32.08 -9.60
N SER A 751 3.59 33.31 -9.12
CA SER A 751 2.53 34.32 -8.97
C SER A 751 3.07 35.78 -8.94
N PRO A 752 3.94 36.22 -9.88
CA PRO A 752 4.68 37.49 -9.79
C PRO A 752 3.84 38.75 -9.57
N TYR A 753 2.57 38.76 -9.99
CA TYR A 753 1.66 39.92 -9.89
C TYR A 753 0.58 39.80 -8.80
N GLU A 754 0.43 38.66 -8.14
CA GLU A 754 -0.61 38.45 -7.10
C GLU A 754 0.01 38.10 -5.74
N GLN A 755 0.65 36.95 -5.60
CA GLN A 755 1.28 36.52 -4.34
C GLN A 755 2.77 36.87 -4.26
N GLY A 756 3.44 37.12 -5.39
CA GLY A 756 4.86 37.49 -5.51
C GLY A 756 5.17 38.98 -5.33
N TRP A 757 4.26 39.78 -4.75
CA TRP A 757 4.56 41.16 -4.34
C TRP A 757 5.60 41.15 -3.21
N ILE A 758 6.44 42.19 -3.11
CA ILE A 758 7.63 42.18 -2.25
C ILE A 758 7.47 43.17 -1.10
N ILE A 759 7.19 44.45 -1.41
CA ILE A 759 6.95 45.50 -0.41
C ILE A 759 5.76 46.39 -0.79
N LYS A 760 5.22 47.11 0.21
CA LYS A 760 4.31 48.23 0.03
C LYS A 760 4.89 49.47 0.69
N VAL A 761 4.82 50.60 0.01
CA VAL A 761 5.29 51.89 0.50
C VAL A 761 4.14 52.90 0.59
N GLU A 762 4.27 53.85 1.50
CA GLU A 762 3.56 55.13 1.43
C GLU A 762 4.41 56.14 0.65
N LEU A 763 3.79 56.84 -0.31
CA LEU A 763 4.50 57.66 -1.31
C LEU A 763 5.02 58.98 -0.73
N SER A 764 6.28 59.31 -1.07
CA SER A 764 6.89 60.61 -0.77
C SER A 764 6.69 61.64 -1.89
N ASP A 765 6.64 61.20 -3.15
CA ASP A 765 6.29 62.02 -4.32
C ASP A 765 5.50 61.19 -5.34
N ALA A 766 4.26 61.59 -5.61
CA ALA A 766 3.39 60.92 -6.57
C ALA A 766 3.78 61.18 -8.04
N GLY A 767 4.50 62.28 -8.32
CA GLY A 767 4.96 62.62 -9.67
C GLY A 767 6.04 61.68 -10.22
N GLU A 768 6.69 60.90 -9.36
CA GLU A 768 7.69 59.91 -9.77
C GLU A 768 7.10 58.76 -10.59
N ALA A 769 5.83 58.44 -10.39
CA ALA A 769 5.11 57.39 -11.10
C ALA A 769 4.79 57.76 -12.57
N GLU A 770 4.72 59.05 -12.92
CA GLU A 770 4.46 59.50 -14.29
C GLU A 770 5.65 59.22 -15.23
N LYS A 771 6.85 59.10 -14.66
CA LYS A 771 8.10 58.77 -15.37
C LYS A 771 8.15 57.30 -15.82
N LEU A 772 7.38 56.41 -15.18
CA LEU A 772 7.41 54.97 -15.40
C LEU A 772 6.62 54.53 -16.64
N MET A 773 7.06 53.42 -17.24
CA MET A 773 6.44 52.86 -18.44
C MET A 773 5.02 52.35 -18.15
N ASP A 774 4.13 52.58 -19.11
CA ASP A 774 2.84 51.88 -19.21
C ASP A 774 3.03 50.51 -19.91
N SER A 775 2.05 49.63 -19.77
CA SER A 775 2.06 48.26 -20.32
C SER A 775 2.40 48.18 -21.82
N ASP A 776 1.83 49.07 -22.64
CA ASP A 776 2.02 49.08 -24.09
C ASP A 776 3.42 49.59 -24.51
N LYS A 777 4.14 50.32 -23.64
CA LYS A 777 5.59 50.61 -23.78
C LYS A 777 6.45 49.47 -23.24
N TYR A 778 6.11 48.93 -22.07
CA TYR A 778 6.91 47.90 -21.41
C TYR A 778 6.96 46.60 -22.23
N SER A 779 5.85 46.21 -22.87
CA SER A 779 5.82 45.06 -23.77
C SER A 779 6.83 45.22 -24.92
N LYS A 780 6.94 46.42 -25.50
CA LYS A 780 7.91 46.73 -26.57
C LYS A 780 9.35 46.78 -26.06
N PHE A 781 9.55 47.23 -24.82
CA PHE A 781 10.86 47.21 -24.18
C PHE A 781 11.36 45.76 -24.04
N CYS A 782 10.52 44.84 -23.55
CA CYS A 782 10.81 43.40 -23.55
C CYS A 782 11.06 42.85 -24.98
N GLU A 783 10.17 43.12 -25.95
CA GLU A 783 10.36 42.72 -27.36
C GLU A 783 11.70 43.21 -27.94
N GLU A 784 12.13 44.43 -27.58
CA GLU A 784 13.40 44.99 -28.01
C GLU A 784 14.61 44.40 -27.27
N GLU A 785 14.47 43.84 -26.07
CA GLU A 785 15.57 43.19 -25.32
C GLU A 785 15.70 41.70 -25.62
N ASP A 786 14.60 40.97 -25.71
CA ASP A 786 14.57 39.57 -26.16
C ASP A 786 15.17 39.43 -27.57
N ALA A 787 15.09 40.50 -28.40
CA ALA A 787 15.71 40.58 -29.72
C ALA A 787 17.22 40.94 -29.72
N LYS A 788 17.86 41.15 -28.56
CA LYS A 788 19.30 41.47 -28.40
C LYS A 788 20.11 40.31 -27.79
N HIS A 789 19.47 39.19 -27.45
CA HIS A 789 20.08 38.03 -26.77
C HIS A 789 19.99 36.74 -27.60
#